data_AF-A0A812XE72-F1
#
_entry.id   AF-A0A812XE72-F1
#
_cell.length_a   1.000
_cell.length_b   1.000
_cell.length_c   1.000
_cell.angle_alpha   90.00
_cell.angle_beta   90.00
_cell.angle_gamma   90.00
#
_symmetry.space_group_name_H-M   'P 1'
#
loop_
_entity.id
_entity.type
_entity.pdbx_description
1 polymer ?
#
loop_
_entity_poly.entity_id
_entity_poly.type
_entity_poly.pdbx_seq_one_letter_code
_entity_poly.pdbx_strand_id
1 'polypeptide(L)'
;MVAFWLILGLALPTAAQVNRSSHFLSRQSVDVSSQGVRCGGLDLPENAGCKQVVEWAAGGGKWDSAAGGWYKNMPTITGVNHEQGTLQDFQRLYYCSPPGDSFCGLPPCTGCSNPPCSDCFAGNQLYSSRRPGCDGNDKGVGCVPPKTALGYKGQHWPTTVIHGTQEMHIFAIGDWGGMDGSLDPPEGRKTIVAYDWGRRPGPSVFPRSRWNKMHTVQFCDHKQLVECFNTRGQAPCAPECGYVAGVDDQPQLLVANAFKARAALVDPQYILNVGDNFYWGGIEKTCGSPMDQISYPTKHQFDQIFEGVYQGSGLTNKPWFSVLGNHDWGGFKFDNGWDQQISYTWASNRWVMPAPYYKTSVVYADLGFDVDYFFLDSNFIDAMPPEEDPNHNMCSRKNNKPSASCAAADGPESVDACPGWFASLWAEQKPWVTQLMGQSKANWQIVVTHFPCGHEQDFYKSLRGLGMDLLVTGHRHDQELWLPDDHAKNHMGVTCIVTGGGGGITSEATPNPEETEDWYGEAQYGFYDLTISKSEILIESINYDGEVLLTHTVTRRGRRNLHLASSLPLLVRKNVDVHWIARPAQCSRDAQPKSSCIVMPERLGAMAIAAAGAYAVTSGFVVSQPAAQQPSEVRLRGAQAQPNSSAGFSSTMLNLAGAGTVAAGLAVSQRKRTALRAEKFAGGLVGSAGGFGEYQFDPIGLAEHYPTL
;
A
#
# COMPACT_ATOMS: atom_id res chain seq x y z
N MET A 1 -53.21 -8.95 -73.01
CA MET A 1 -52.85 -8.13 -74.18
C MET A 1 -51.34 -8.26 -74.35
N VAL A 2 -50.88 -9.20 -75.21
CA VAL A 2 -50.24 -8.93 -76.53
C VAL A 2 -48.92 -8.16 -76.35
N ALA A 3 -47.72 -8.55 -76.80
CA ALA A 3 -47.18 -9.70 -77.52
C ALA A 3 -45.68 -9.40 -77.80
N PHE A 4 -44.79 -10.41 -77.64
CA PHE A 4 -43.69 -10.78 -78.58
C PHE A 4 -42.51 -9.80 -78.88
N TRP A 5 -41.26 -10.13 -79.27
CA TRP A 5 -40.40 -11.29 -79.64
C TRP A 5 -38.97 -10.98 -79.05
N LEU A 6 -37.93 -11.83 -78.96
CA LEU A 6 -37.31 -12.75 -79.93
C LEU A 6 -36.25 -13.65 -79.23
N ILE A 7 -35.93 -14.77 -79.89
CA ILE A 7 -35.32 -16.01 -79.40
C ILE A 7 -33.85 -16.17 -79.84
N LEU A 8 -33.05 -16.94 -79.08
CA LEU A 8 -32.07 -18.02 -79.43
C LEU A 8 -30.96 -18.02 -78.36
N GLY A 9 -30.62 -19.08 -77.59
CA GLY A 9 -30.43 -20.51 -77.89
C GLY A 9 -28.93 -20.82 -77.66
N LEU A 10 -28.51 -21.55 -76.62
CA LEU A 10 -28.08 -22.97 -76.67
C LEU A 10 -27.46 -23.40 -75.31
N ALA A 11 -27.45 -24.70 -75.05
CA ALA A 11 -27.14 -25.36 -73.76
C ALA A 11 -25.74 -26.01 -73.68
N LEU A 12 -25.13 -25.96 -72.48
CA LEU A 12 -24.17 -26.90 -71.78
C LEU A 12 -22.83 -27.28 -72.49
N PRO A 13 -21.77 -27.85 -71.83
CA PRO A 13 -21.59 -28.36 -70.45
C PRO A 13 -20.24 -27.97 -69.74
N THR A 14 -20.02 -28.58 -68.57
CA THR A 14 -18.88 -28.59 -67.62
C THR A 14 -17.53 -29.13 -68.14
N ALA A 15 -16.39 -28.56 -67.71
CA ALA A 15 -15.24 -29.26 -67.07
C ALA A 15 -13.97 -28.38 -66.89
N ALA A 16 -13.40 -28.45 -65.68
CA ALA A 16 -11.98 -28.44 -65.28
C ALA A 16 -11.02 -27.25 -65.55
N GLN A 17 -10.48 -26.77 -64.42
CA GLN A 17 -9.11 -26.28 -64.14
C GLN A 17 -8.51 -25.13 -64.96
N VAL A 18 -8.34 -23.98 -64.30
CA VAL A 18 -7.07 -23.24 -64.32
C VAL A 18 -6.72 -22.77 -62.92
N ASN A 19 -5.59 -23.28 -62.44
CA ASN A 19 -4.88 -22.88 -61.23
C ASN A 19 -4.41 -21.43 -61.38
N ARG A 20 -4.84 -20.53 -60.49
CA ARG A 20 -4.17 -19.23 -60.28
C ARG A 20 -3.91 -19.05 -58.80
N SER A 21 -2.67 -19.30 -58.44
CA SER A 21 -1.98 -18.83 -57.25
C SER A 21 -2.22 -17.33 -57.09
N SER A 22 -3.13 -16.93 -56.21
CA SER A 22 -3.15 -15.59 -55.64
C SER A 22 -2.40 -15.66 -54.32
N HIS A 23 -1.19 -15.10 -54.33
CA HIS A 23 -0.48 -14.68 -53.14
C HIS A 23 -1.43 -13.86 -52.25
N PHE A 24 -1.97 -14.49 -51.21
CA PHE A 24 -2.52 -13.77 -50.08
C PHE A 24 -1.33 -13.24 -49.29
N LEU A 25 -0.99 -11.97 -49.52
CA LEU A 25 -0.31 -11.17 -48.50
C LEU A 25 -1.27 -11.09 -47.31
N SER A 26 -1.08 -12.01 -46.36
CA SER A 26 -1.77 -11.99 -45.06
C SER A 26 -1.57 -10.61 -44.46
N ARG A 27 -2.66 -9.86 -44.26
CA ARG A 27 -2.62 -8.70 -43.37
C ARG A 27 -2.20 -9.21 -41.99
N GLN A 28 -1.01 -8.80 -41.58
CA GLN A 28 -0.54 -8.85 -40.20
C GLN A 28 -1.51 -8.02 -39.34
N SER A 29 -2.58 -8.66 -38.85
CA SER A 29 -3.57 -8.02 -38.00
C SER A 29 -3.42 -8.51 -36.57
N VAL A 30 -3.42 -7.57 -35.63
CA VAL A 30 -3.66 -7.86 -34.22
C VAL A 30 -5.07 -8.41 -34.09
N ASP A 31 -5.20 -9.56 -33.45
CA ASP A 31 -6.49 -10.20 -33.22
C ASP A 31 -6.89 -10.04 -31.74
N VAL A 32 -8.15 -10.32 -31.44
CA VAL A 32 -8.67 -10.38 -30.08
C VAL A 32 -8.95 -11.85 -29.77
N SER A 33 -8.28 -12.39 -28.74
CA SER A 33 -8.48 -13.78 -28.34
C SER A 33 -9.93 -14.03 -27.93
N SER A 34 -10.32 -15.31 -27.83
CA SER A 34 -11.64 -15.68 -27.31
C SER A 34 -11.90 -15.19 -25.87
N GLN A 35 -10.87 -14.68 -25.19
CA GLN A 35 -10.92 -14.08 -23.85
C GLN A 35 -10.82 -12.55 -23.86
N GLY A 36 -10.94 -11.89 -25.01
CA GLY A 36 -10.93 -10.42 -25.11
C GLY A 36 -9.54 -9.77 -25.03
N VAL A 37 -8.47 -10.57 -25.00
CA VAL A 37 -7.08 -10.08 -24.91
C VAL A 37 -6.50 -9.90 -26.31
N ARG A 38 -5.84 -8.77 -26.58
CA ARG A 38 -5.13 -8.57 -27.86
C ARG A 38 -3.99 -9.58 -27.99
N CYS A 39 -3.88 -10.24 -29.13
CA CYS A 39 -2.86 -11.25 -29.40
C CYS A 39 -2.36 -11.16 -30.85
N GLY A 40 -1.22 -11.77 -31.14
CA GLY A 40 -0.70 -11.84 -32.51
C GLY A 40 0.66 -12.52 -32.62
N GLY A 41 1.09 -12.83 -33.84
CA GLY A 41 2.35 -13.54 -34.09
C GLY A 41 3.61 -12.68 -33.91
N LEU A 42 4.78 -13.32 -33.94
CA LEU A 42 6.08 -12.66 -33.76
C LEU A 42 6.44 -11.65 -34.88
N ASP A 43 5.86 -11.79 -36.06
CA ASP A 43 6.15 -10.88 -37.19
C ASP A 43 5.48 -9.51 -37.06
N LEU A 44 4.63 -9.30 -36.06
CA LEU A 44 3.98 -8.03 -35.81
C LEU A 44 4.97 -6.99 -35.25
N PRO A 45 4.81 -5.69 -35.57
CA PRO A 45 5.64 -4.62 -35.02
C PRO A 45 5.70 -4.63 -33.49
N GLU A 46 4.59 -4.97 -32.82
CA GLU A 46 4.50 -5.08 -31.35
C GLU A 46 5.43 -6.15 -30.77
N ASN A 47 5.80 -7.17 -31.55
CA ASN A 47 6.68 -8.26 -31.13
C ASN A 47 8.10 -8.16 -31.71
N ALA A 48 8.41 -7.09 -32.44
CA ALA A 48 9.73 -6.90 -33.03
C ALA A 48 10.86 -6.91 -31.98
N GLY A 49 10.57 -6.44 -30.75
CA GLY A 49 11.50 -6.44 -29.62
C GLY A 49 11.85 -7.82 -29.05
N CYS A 50 11.02 -8.85 -29.29
CA CYS A 50 11.31 -10.21 -28.82
C CYS A 50 11.56 -11.22 -29.94
N LYS A 51 11.14 -10.93 -31.19
CA LYS A 51 11.11 -11.90 -32.28
C LYS A 51 12.37 -12.75 -32.41
N GLN A 52 13.53 -12.12 -32.59
CA GLN A 52 14.79 -12.84 -32.82
C GLN A 52 15.18 -13.70 -31.62
N VAL A 53 14.98 -13.18 -30.40
CA VAL A 53 15.31 -13.88 -29.17
C VAL A 53 14.37 -15.07 -28.96
N VAL A 54 13.08 -14.92 -29.25
CA VAL A 54 12.09 -16.01 -29.18
C VAL A 54 12.37 -17.09 -30.22
N GLU A 55 12.66 -16.72 -31.47
CA GLU A 55 13.02 -17.68 -32.53
C GLU A 55 14.27 -18.48 -32.16
N TRP A 56 15.28 -17.82 -31.60
CA TRP A 56 16.48 -18.49 -31.10
C TRP A 56 16.19 -19.39 -29.90
N ALA A 57 15.43 -18.91 -28.93
CA ALA A 57 15.05 -19.65 -27.72
C ALA A 57 14.29 -20.93 -28.07
N ALA A 58 13.28 -20.86 -28.94
CA ALA A 58 12.51 -22.01 -29.39
C ALA A 58 13.31 -22.98 -30.28
N GLY A 59 14.37 -22.50 -30.92
CA GLY A 59 15.29 -23.27 -31.75
C GLY A 59 16.44 -23.88 -30.96
N GLY A 60 17.62 -23.25 -31.05
CA GLY A 60 18.85 -23.73 -30.41
C GLY A 60 18.93 -23.44 -28.92
N GLY A 61 18.37 -22.31 -28.47
CA GLY A 61 18.50 -21.83 -27.10
C GLY A 61 17.92 -22.78 -26.05
N LYS A 62 16.80 -23.45 -26.33
CA LYS A 62 16.19 -24.42 -25.42
C LYS A 62 17.01 -25.69 -25.19
N TRP A 63 18.05 -25.93 -25.99
CA TRP A 63 18.97 -27.06 -25.86
C TRP A 63 20.32 -26.65 -25.24
N ASP A 64 20.50 -25.37 -24.92
CA ASP A 64 21.69 -24.92 -24.21
C ASP A 64 21.75 -25.54 -22.82
N SER A 65 22.96 -25.87 -22.35
CA SER A 65 23.19 -26.34 -20.99
C SER A 65 22.65 -25.42 -19.90
N ALA A 66 22.55 -24.11 -20.16
CA ALA A 66 22.00 -23.11 -19.23
C ALA A 66 20.49 -22.88 -19.38
N ALA A 67 19.83 -23.53 -20.36
CA ALA A 67 18.42 -23.30 -20.69
C ALA A 67 17.47 -23.53 -19.50
N GLY A 68 17.76 -24.53 -18.66
CA GLY A 68 16.96 -24.81 -17.46
C GLY A 68 16.94 -23.64 -16.46
N GLY A 69 18.01 -22.85 -16.40
CA GLY A 69 18.09 -21.64 -15.57
C GLY A 69 17.34 -20.47 -16.20
N TRP A 70 17.54 -20.21 -17.49
CA TRP A 70 16.87 -19.11 -18.20
C TRP A 70 15.36 -19.30 -18.31
N TYR A 71 14.91 -20.52 -18.57
CA TYR A 71 13.51 -20.85 -18.82
C TYR A 71 12.83 -21.54 -17.62
N LYS A 72 13.29 -21.23 -16.41
CA LYS A 72 12.75 -21.79 -15.15
C LYS A 72 11.23 -21.59 -14.99
N ASN A 73 10.68 -20.50 -15.54
CA ASN A 73 9.24 -20.17 -15.46
C ASN A 73 8.40 -20.84 -16.57
N MET A 74 9.03 -21.52 -17.53
CA MET A 74 8.34 -22.15 -18.66
C MET A 74 7.25 -23.14 -18.23
N PRO A 75 7.47 -24.05 -17.26
CA PRO A 75 6.44 -25.00 -16.84
C PRO A 75 5.22 -24.31 -16.23
N THR A 76 5.44 -23.28 -15.40
CA THR A 76 4.36 -22.52 -14.77
C THR A 76 3.54 -21.74 -15.79
N ILE A 77 4.21 -21.12 -16.77
CA ILE A 77 3.54 -20.24 -17.74
C ILE A 77 2.85 -21.02 -18.85
N THR A 78 3.50 -22.08 -19.33
CA THR A 78 3.10 -22.77 -20.56
C THR A 78 2.58 -24.18 -20.32
N GLY A 79 2.80 -24.74 -19.13
CA GLY A 79 2.44 -26.12 -18.78
C GLY A 79 3.38 -27.18 -19.36
N VAL A 80 4.47 -26.77 -20.01
CA VAL A 80 5.50 -27.67 -20.58
C VAL A 80 6.91 -27.21 -20.20
N ASN A 81 7.86 -28.15 -20.18
CA ASN A 81 9.26 -27.81 -19.98
C ASN A 81 9.86 -27.14 -21.23
N HIS A 82 10.96 -26.38 -21.07
CA HIS A 82 11.59 -25.64 -22.17
C HIS A 82 11.96 -26.52 -23.37
N GLU A 83 12.40 -27.76 -23.13
CA GLU A 83 12.74 -28.73 -24.18
C GLU A 83 11.55 -29.03 -25.10
N GLN A 84 10.34 -29.07 -24.53
CA GLN A 84 9.09 -29.41 -25.20
C GLN A 84 8.38 -28.19 -25.79
N GLY A 85 8.75 -26.98 -25.38
CA GLY A 85 8.09 -25.74 -25.78
C GLY A 85 8.08 -25.51 -27.29
N THR A 86 6.93 -25.10 -27.81
CA THR A 86 6.77 -24.60 -29.18
C THR A 86 7.23 -23.14 -29.29
N LEU A 87 7.39 -22.63 -30.52
CA LEU A 87 7.69 -21.20 -30.75
C LEU A 87 6.69 -20.28 -30.03
N GLN A 88 5.42 -20.68 -30.00
CA GLN A 88 4.36 -19.94 -29.34
C GLN A 88 4.44 -20.05 -27.82
N ASP A 89 4.84 -21.19 -27.25
CA ASP A 89 5.10 -21.28 -25.81
C ASP A 89 6.22 -20.32 -25.38
N PHE A 90 7.29 -20.21 -26.19
CA PHE A 90 8.34 -19.22 -25.94
C PHE A 90 7.83 -17.80 -26.12
N GLN A 91 7.05 -17.48 -27.16
CA GLN A 91 6.45 -16.15 -27.27
C GLN A 91 5.60 -15.80 -26.03
N ARG A 92 4.81 -16.75 -25.53
CA ARG A 92 4.00 -16.61 -24.32
C ARG A 92 4.86 -16.40 -23.08
N LEU A 93 5.95 -17.15 -22.92
CA LEU A 93 6.94 -16.93 -21.86
C LEU A 93 7.49 -15.50 -21.90
N TYR A 94 7.93 -15.05 -23.07
CA TYR A 94 8.49 -13.71 -23.28
C TYR A 94 7.45 -12.56 -23.17
N TYR A 95 6.16 -12.90 -23.18
CA TYR A 95 5.08 -11.98 -22.86
C TYR A 95 4.81 -11.91 -21.35
N CYS A 96 4.76 -13.07 -20.68
CA CYS A 96 4.34 -13.18 -19.27
C CYS A 96 5.47 -12.96 -18.25
N SER A 97 6.64 -13.52 -18.49
CA SER A 97 7.84 -13.43 -17.65
C SER A 97 9.08 -13.69 -18.51
N PRO A 98 9.50 -12.69 -19.29
CA PRO A 98 10.62 -12.86 -20.20
C PRO A 98 11.94 -13.09 -19.46
N PRO A 99 12.74 -14.06 -19.92
CA PRO A 99 14.12 -14.17 -19.51
C PRO A 99 14.95 -12.98 -20.05
N GLY A 100 15.50 -12.17 -19.14
CA GLY A 100 16.33 -11.02 -19.49
C GLY A 100 15.54 -9.83 -20.03
N ASP A 101 16.17 -9.02 -20.91
CA ASP A 101 15.67 -7.69 -21.28
C ASP A 101 14.84 -7.64 -22.58
N SER A 102 14.46 -8.78 -23.17
CA SER A 102 13.66 -8.83 -24.41
C SER A 102 12.21 -9.16 -24.10
N PHE A 103 11.25 -8.36 -24.59
CA PHE A 103 9.83 -8.47 -24.21
C PHE A 103 8.94 -8.56 -25.44
N CYS A 104 7.95 -9.46 -25.42
CA CYS A 104 6.91 -9.48 -26.43
C CYS A 104 5.77 -8.53 -26.04
N GLY A 105 5.33 -7.69 -26.98
CA GLY A 105 4.18 -6.80 -26.76
C GLY A 105 2.83 -7.50 -26.82
N LEU A 106 2.74 -8.66 -27.49
CA LEU A 106 1.53 -9.46 -27.63
C LEU A 106 1.81 -10.96 -27.40
N PRO A 107 0.91 -11.68 -26.71
CA PRO A 107 0.97 -13.14 -26.64
C PRO A 107 0.54 -13.75 -27.99
N PRO A 108 0.87 -15.03 -28.24
CA PRO A 108 0.35 -15.73 -29.41
C PRO A 108 -1.16 -15.98 -29.27
N CYS A 109 -1.89 -15.91 -30.37
CA CYS A 109 -3.33 -16.22 -30.36
C CYS A 109 -3.61 -17.73 -30.28
N THR A 110 -2.79 -18.55 -30.93
CA THR A 110 -2.94 -20.01 -31.05
C THR A 110 -1.57 -20.68 -31.13
N GLY A 111 -1.50 -22.02 -31.15
CA GLY A 111 -0.27 -22.78 -31.42
C GLY A 111 0.64 -23.04 -30.22
N CYS A 112 0.29 -22.54 -29.04
CA CYS A 112 0.91 -22.95 -27.77
C CYS A 112 0.47 -24.36 -27.38
N SER A 113 1.26 -25.02 -26.52
CA SER A 113 0.99 -26.39 -26.06
C SER A 113 -0.29 -26.50 -25.23
N ASN A 114 -0.55 -25.52 -24.36
CA ASN A 114 -1.72 -25.52 -23.47
C ASN A 114 -2.54 -24.23 -23.66
N PRO A 115 -3.60 -24.26 -24.49
CA PRO A 115 -4.48 -23.11 -24.70
C PRO A 115 -5.38 -22.84 -23.48
N PRO A 116 -5.86 -21.59 -23.30
CA PRO A 116 -5.71 -20.45 -24.20
C PRO A 116 -4.31 -19.83 -24.19
N CYS A 117 -3.77 -19.54 -25.38
CA CYS A 117 -2.39 -19.08 -25.54
C CYS A 117 -2.16 -17.62 -25.12
N SER A 118 -3.25 -16.87 -24.93
CA SER A 118 -3.24 -15.50 -24.44
C SER A 118 -3.16 -15.40 -22.91
N ASP A 119 -3.26 -16.51 -22.17
CA ASP A 119 -3.12 -16.51 -20.70
C ASP A 119 -1.67 -16.82 -20.27
N CYS A 120 -1.33 -16.54 -19.01
CA CYS A 120 0.03 -16.76 -18.48
C CYS A 120 0.20 -18.01 -17.60
N PHE A 121 -0.76 -18.93 -17.59
CA PHE A 121 -0.84 -20.02 -16.62
C PHE A 121 -1.31 -21.35 -17.22
N ALA A 122 -1.08 -21.57 -18.51
CA ALA A 122 -1.45 -22.82 -19.19
C ALA A 122 -2.92 -23.23 -19.04
N GLY A 123 -3.84 -22.27 -18.96
CA GLY A 123 -5.26 -22.55 -18.72
C GLY A 123 -5.61 -22.89 -17.26
N ASN A 124 -4.63 -22.90 -16.34
CA ASN A 124 -4.90 -22.96 -14.90
C ASN A 124 -5.58 -21.64 -14.51
N GLN A 125 -6.82 -21.72 -14.02
CA GLN A 125 -7.66 -20.56 -13.75
C GLN A 125 -6.96 -19.53 -12.86
N LEU A 126 -6.63 -18.37 -13.44
CA LEU A 126 -6.36 -17.11 -12.72
C LEU A 126 -7.14 -15.95 -13.36
N TYR A 127 -8.26 -16.29 -13.99
CA TYR A 127 -9.33 -15.38 -14.35
C TYR A 127 -10.44 -15.53 -13.32
N SER A 128 -10.67 -14.51 -12.52
CA SER A 128 -11.77 -14.52 -11.58
C SER A 128 -12.84 -13.55 -12.01
N SER A 129 -13.67 -14.00 -12.96
CA SER A 129 -15.00 -13.41 -13.12
C SER A 129 -15.88 -13.57 -11.87
N ARG A 130 -15.42 -14.37 -10.88
CA ARG A 130 -16.17 -14.67 -9.66
C ARG A 130 -15.28 -15.13 -8.50
N ARG A 131 -15.47 -14.50 -7.33
CA ARG A 131 -14.76 -14.85 -6.08
C ARG A 131 -14.96 -16.33 -5.69
N PRO A 132 -13.90 -17.05 -5.26
CA PRO A 132 -14.02 -18.41 -4.74
C PRO A 132 -15.10 -18.52 -3.66
N GLY A 133 -15.96 -19.54 -3.77
CA GLY A 133 -17.05 -19.80 -2.83
C GLY A 133 -18.38 -19.12 -3.15
N CYS A 134 -18.46 -18.26 -4.17
CA CYS A 134 -19.71 -17.62 -4.58
C CYS A 134 -20.60 -18.53 -5.45
N ASP A 135 -21.91 -18.51 -5.19
CA ASP A 135 -22.93 -19.07 -6.09
C ASP A 135 -22.85 -18.39 -7.46
N GLY A 136 -23.05 -19.14 -8.55
CA GLY A 136 -23.12 -18.64 -9.93
C GLY A 136 -24.17 -17.55 -10.19
N ASN A 137 -25.17 -17.40 -9.33
CA ASN A 137 -26.19 -16.35 -9.45
C ASN A 137 -25.88 -15.09 -8.64
N ASP A 138 -24.89 -15.11 -7.74
CA ASP A 138 -24.54 -13.94 -6.94
C ASP A 138 -23.84 -12.89 -7.81
N LYS A 139 -24.37 -11.67 -7.84
CA LYS A 139 -23.83 -10.52 -8.59
C LYS A 139 -23.41 -9.38 -7.66
N GLY A 140 -23.37 -9.62 -6.35
CA GLY A 140 -22.96 -8.64 -5.36
C GLY A 140 -21.47 -8.30 -5.46
N VAL A 141 -21.11 -7.16 -4.85
CA VAL A 141 -19.73 -6.66 -4.73
C VAL A 141 -18.76 -7.72 -4.17
N GLY A 142 -19.25 -8.59 -3.28
CA GLY A 142 -18.49 -9.70 -2.71
C GLY A 142 -18.09 -10.79 -3.71
N CYS A 143 -18.81 -10.90 -4.82
CA CYS A 143 -18.73 -12.07 -5.69
C CYS A 143 -18.27 -11.77 -7.10
N VAL A 144 -18.54 -10.59 -7.65
CA VAL A 144 -18.18 -10.25 -9.03
C VAL A 144 -17.30 -9.00 -9.04
N PRO A 145 -16.19 -8.98 -9.79
CA PRO A 145 -15.36 -7.79 -9.91
C PRO A 145 -16.10 -6.62 -10.61
N PRO A 146 -15.76 -5.37 -10.28
CA PRO A 146 -16.26 -4.20 -10.98
C PRO A 146 -15.66 -4.13 -12.39
N LYS A 147 -16.17 -3.23 -13.24
CA LYS A 147 -15.57 -3.01 -14.57
C LYS A 147 -14.17 -2.39 -14.50
N THR A 148 -13.93 -1.54 -13.51
CA THR A 148 -12.70 -0.79 -13.28
C THR A 148 -12.38 -0.80 -11.78
N ALA A 149 -11.12 -0.54 -11.42
CA ALA A 149 -10.65 -0.62 -10.05
C ALA A 149 -11.36 0.36 -9.09
N LEU A 150 -11.92 1.46 -9.60
CA LEU A 150 -12.72 2.40 -8.83
C LEU A 150 -14.22 2.09 -8.78
N GLY A 151 -14.70 1.08 -9.50
CA GLY A 151 -16.13 0.84 -9.69
C GLY A 151 -16.93 0.54 -8.40
N TYR A 152 -16.25 0.14 -7.32
CA TYR A 152 -16.86 -0.11 -6.00
C TYR A 152 -16.42 0.88 -4.92
N LYS A 153 -15.79 2.00 -5.28
CA LYS A 153 -15.37 3.02 -4.31
C LYS A 153 -16.55 3.49 -3.46
N GLY A 154 -16.34 3.56 -2.14
CA GLY A 154 -17.33 3.96 -1.16
C GLY A 154 -18.50 2.98 -0.95
N GLN A 155 -18.47 1.79 -1.55
CA GLN A 155 -19.50 0.78 -1.31
C GLN A 155 -19.31 0.03 0.01
N HIS A 156 -20.37 -0.65 0.44
CA HIS A 156 -20.36 -1.53 1.59
C HIS A 156 -19.99 -2.95 1.13
N TRP A 157 -18.83 -3.43 1.55
CA TRP A 157 -18.44 -4.83 1.41
C TRP A 157 -19.33 -5.72 2.31
N PRO A 158 -19.67 -6.96 1.89
CA PRO A 158 -20.63 -7.77 2.63
C PRO A 158 -20.29 -7.92 4.11
N THR A 159 -21.30 -7.75 4.96
CA THR A 159 -21.20 -7.90 6.40
C THR A 159 -20.65 -9.28 6.76
N THR A 160 -19.62 -9.31 7.60
CA THR A 160 -19.12 -10.56 8.20
C THR A 160 -19.89 -10.84 9.48
N VAL A 161 -20.45 -12.04 9.61
CA VAL A 161 -21.13 -12.48 10.83
C VAL A 161 -20.26 -13.52 11.51
N ILE A 162 -19.86 -13.24 12.75
CA ILE A 162 -19.04 -14.10 13.59
C ILE A 162 -19.92 -14.67 14.70
N HIS A 163 -19.83 -15.98 14.87
CA HIS A 163 -20.49 -16.74 15.92
C HIS A 163 -19.46 -17.23 16.95
N GLY A 164 -19.93 -17.53 18.15
CA GLY A 164 -19.12 -17.98 19.28
C GLY A 164 -19.06 -16.95 20.42
N THR A 165 -18.69 -17.45 21.59
CA THR A 165 -18.60 -16.67 22.84
C THR A 165 -17.19 -16.64 23.43
N GLN A 166 -16.21 -17.14 22.67
CA GLN A 166 -14.79 -17.04 23.02
C GLN A 166 -14.32 -15.58 22.99
N GLU A 167 -13.12 -15.37 23.52
CA GLU A 167 -12.40 -14.11 23.34
C GLU A 167 -12.19 -13.86 21.84
N MET A 168 -12.45 -12.61 21.40
CA MET A 168 -12.41 -12.24 19.99
C MET A 168 -11.18 -11.39 19.74
N HIS A 169 -10.35 -11.81 18.79
CA HIS A 169 -9.08 -11.20 18.45
C HIS A 169 -9.11 -10.65 17.02
N ILE A 170 -8.46 -9.52 16.83
CA ILE A 170 -8.23 -8.87 15.54
C ILE A 170 -6.75 -8.56 15.47
N PHE A 171 -6.07 -8.97 14.41
CA PHE A 171 -4.68 -8.56 14.21
C PHE A 171 -4.60 -7.33 13.31
N ALA A 172 -3.63 -6.46 13.55
CA ALA A 172 -3.35 -5.29 12.70
C ALA A 172 -1.88 -5.21 12.30
N ILE A 173 -1.62 -5.09 10.99
CA ILE A 173 -0.28 -5.09 10.40
C ILE A 173 -0.25 -4.19 9.14
N GLY A 174 0.89 -3.57 8.85
CA GLY A 174 1.17 -2.79 7.64
C GLY A 174 2.61 -2.97 7.21
N ASP A 175 2.96 -2.42 6.05
CA ASP A 175 4.36 -2.21 5.65
C ASP A 175 5.18 -3.53 5.67
N TRP A 176 4.50 -4.63 5.36
CA TRP A 176 5.01 -5.97 5.53
C TRP A 176 5.57 -6.56 4.24
N GLY A 177 5.11 -6.11 3.08
CA GLY A 177 5.36 -6.84 1.83
C GLY A 177 6.75 -6.66 1.26
N GLY A 178 7.71 -7.51 1.58
CA GLY A 178 9.04 -7.47 0.97
C GLY A 178 9.02 -7.57 -0.56
N MET A 179 10.14 -7.18 -1.17
CA MET A 179 10.38 -7.29 -2.61
C MET A 179 10.51 -8.77 -3.00
N ASP A 180 9.92 -9.15 -4.14
CA ASP A 180 10.12 -10.49 -4.70
C ASP A 180 11.38 -10.52 -5.60
N GLY A 181 12.46 -11.08 -5.06
CA GLY A 181 13.72 -11.19 -5.80
C GLY A 181 13.78 -12.32 -6.82
N SER A 182 12.77 -13.19 -6.86
CA SER A 182 12.69 -14.30 -7.81
C SER A 182 11.92 -13.96 -9.09
N LEU A 183 11.12 -12.90 -9.04
CA LEU A 183 10.35 -12.40 -10.17
C LEU A 183 11.29 -11.77 -11.21
N ASP A 184 11.17 -12.24 -12.45
CA ASP A 184 11.71 -11.57 -13.62
C ASP A 184 10.62 -10.61 -14.14
N PRO A 185 10.72 -9.29 -13.85
CA PRO A 185 9.60 -8.38 -14.02
C PRO A 185 9.38 -8.08 -15.52
N PRO A 186 8.12 -8.03 -15.98
CA PRO A 186 7.79 -7.76 -17.38
C PRO A 186 8.06 -6.30 -17.78
N GLU A 187 7.74 -5.94 -19.03
CA GLU A 187 7.69 -4.54 -19.51
C GLU A 187 9.02 -3.75 -19.46
N GLY A 188 10.18 -4.42 -19.49
CA GLY A 188 11.48 -3.74 -19.41
C GLY A 188 11.82 -3.19 -18.03
N ARG A 189 11.13 -3.66 -16.99
CA ARG A 189 11.38 -3.26 -15.60
C ARG A 189 12.70 -3.87 -15.13
N LYS A 190 13.43 -3.13 -14.30
CA LYS A 190 14.67 -3.61 -13.69
C LYS A 190 14.37 -4.49 -12.49
N THR A 191 15.28 -5.39 -12.17
CA THR A 191 15.26 -6.10 -10.88
C THR A 191 15.30 -5.08 -9.74
N ILE A 192 14.46 -5.34 -8.75
CA ILE A 192 14.14 -4.40 -7.67
C ILE A 192 15.06 -4.59 -6.46
N VAL A 193 15.59 -5.79 -6.28
CA VAL A 193 16.48 -6.12 -5.17
C VAL A 193 17.86 -5.48 -5.37
N ALA A 194 18.28 -4.68 -4.39
CA ALA A 194 19.51 -3.90 -4.41
C ALA A 194 20.78 -4.65 -3.94
N TYR A 195 20.65 -5.88 -3.43
CA TYR A 195 21.75 -6.68 -2.88
C TYR A 195 21.74 -8.12 -3.40
N ASP A 196 22.92 -8.72 -3.56
CA ASP A 196 23.12 -9.92 -4.39
C ASP A 196 22.34 -11.15 -3.91
N TRP A 197 22.28 -11.35 -2.60
CA TRP A 197 21.66 -12.54 -2.02
C TRP A 197 20.13 -12.45 -1.90
N GLY A 198 19.53 -11.28 -2.17
CA GLY A 198 18.08 -11.11 -2.13
C GLY A 198 17.37 -11.59 -3.40
N ARG A 199 18.11 -12.00 -4.44
CA ARG A 199 17.54 -12.57 -5.69
C ARG A 199 17.09 -14.03 -5.51
N ARG A 200 16.23 -14.27 -4.54
CA ARG A 200 15.72 -15.60 -4.16
C ARG A 200 14.20 -15.56 -3.95
N PRO A 201 13.51 -16.71 -4.02
CA PRO A 201 12.09 -16.79 -3.68
C PRO A 201 11.81 -16.35 -2.24
N GLY A 202 10.62 -15.80 -2.02
CA GLY A 202 10.21 -15.20 -0.76
C GLY A 202 10.59 -13.73 -0.63
N PRO A 203 10.35 -13.14 0.55
CA PRO A 203 10.49 -11.70 0.72
C PRO A 203 11.93 -11.25 0.95
N SER A 204 12.33 -10.26 0.16
CA SER A 204 13.57 -9.52 0.31
C SER A 204 13.27 -8.11 0.80
N VAL A 205 13.90 -7.72 1.90
CA VAL A 205 13.72 -6.43 2.57
C VAL A 205 14.15 -5.29 1.67
N PHE A 206 13.38 -4.22 1.60
CA PHE A 206 13.79 -2.97 0.97
C PHE A 206 14.69 -2.16 1.94
N PRO A 207 15.99 -1.94 1.64
CA PRO A 207 16.86 -1.16 2.51
C PRO A 207 16.62 0.34 2.32
N ARG A 208 16.24 1.05 3.37
CA ARG A 208 15.96 2.49 3.36
C ARG A 208 16.94 3.25 4.26
N SER A 209 17.20 4.51 3.92
CA SER A 209 18.02 5.40 4.74
C SER A 209 17.53 5.47 6.20
N ARG A 210 18.44 5.60 7.17
CA ARG A 210 18.15 5.78 8.60
C ARG A 210 18.56 7.16 9.09
N TRP A 211 17.76 7.69 9.99
CA TRP A 211 17.89 9.03 10.55
C TRP A 211 17.69 8.99 12.06
N ASN A 212 18.12 10.07 12.74
CA ASN A 212 17.71 10.29 14.12
C ASN A 212 16.21 10.61 14.19
N LYS A 213 15.60 10.48 15.38
CA LYS A 213 14.16 10.70 15.62
C LYS A 213 13.63 12.07 15.19
N MET A 214 14.48 13.09 15.09
CA MET A 214 14.05 14.42 14.63
C MET A 214 14.17 14.60 13.11
N HIS A 215 14.67 13.59 12.39
CA HIS A 215 15.05 13.65 10.98
C HIS A 215 15.94 14.86 10.64
N THR A 216 16.89 15.18 11.54
CA THR A 216 17.87 16.27 11.37
C THR A 216 19.28 15.76 11.08
N VAL A 217 19.54 14.47 11.33
CA VAL A 217 20.83 13.82 11.11
C VAL A 217 20.59 12.50 10.40
N GLN A 218 21.16 12.33 9.20
CA GLN A 218 21.18 11.06 8.49
C GLN A 218 22.30 10.21 9.08
N PHE A 219 21.97 9.05 9.61
CA PHE A 219 22.96 8.09 10.09
C PHE A 219 23.47 7.19 8.97
N CYS A 220 22.58 6.83 8.05
CA CYS A 220 22.91 5.89 6.98
C CYS A 220 22.05 6.22 5.77
N ASP A 221 22.68 6.48 4.64
CA ASP A 221 21.95 6.57 3.37
C ASP A 221 21.62 5.16 2.82
N HIS A 222 20.79 5.12 1.78
CA HIS A 222 20.41 3.88 1.10
C HIS A 222 21.62 3.04 0.66
N LYS A 223 22.68 3.66 0.11
CA LYS A 223 23.85 2.94 -0.42
C LYS A 223 24.66 2.32 0.72
N GLN A 224 24.85 3.07 1.80
CA GLN A 224 25.50 2.58 3.01
C GLN A 224 24.73 1.42 3.64
N LEU A 225 23.40 1.48 3.66
CA LEU A 225 22.60 0.38 4.19
C LEU A 225 22.65 -0.84 3.27
N VAL A 226 22.59 -0.66 1.95
CA VAL A 226 22.82 -1.76 0.99
C VAL A 226 24.19 -2.42 1.19
N GLU A 227 25.24 -1.65 1.49
CA GLU A 227 26.56 -2.19 1.84
C GLU A 227 26.49 -3.06 3.11
N CYS A 228 25.74 -2.63 4.12
CA CYS A 228 25.47 -3.43 5.32
C CYS A 228 24.75 -4.75 5.00
N PHE A 229 23.78 -4.75 4.07
CA PHE A 229 23.13 -5.97 3.59
C PHE A 229 24.12 -6.90 2.87
N ASN A 230 24.95 -6.37 1.96
CA ASN A 230 25.93 -7.16 1.20
C ASN A 230 26.99 -7.80 2.11
N THR A 231 27.41 -7.08 3.15
CA THR A 231 28.43 -7.52 4.12
C THR A 231 27.87 -8.24 5.33
N ARG A 232 26.53 -8.30 5.47
CA ARG A 232 25.83 -8.80 6.66
C ARG A 232 26.32 -8.12 7.95
N GLY A 233 26.46 -6.80 7.89
CA GLY A 233 26.91 -5.98 9.01
C GLY A 233 28.42 -6.02 9.28
N GLN A 234 29.20 -6.76 8.51
CA GLN A 234 30.67 -6.72 8.61
C GLN A 234 31.23 -5.47 7.91
N ALA A 235 32.47 -5.10 8.23
CA ALA A 235 33.13 -4.01 7.52
C ALA A 235 33.10 -4.26 5.99
N PRO A 236 32.81 -3.24 5.15
CA PRO A 236 32.73 -1.81 5.46
C PRO A 236 31.36 -1.25 5.92
N CYS A 237 30.41 -2.07 6.40
CA CYS A 237 29.18 -1.55 7.02
C CYS A 237 29.49 -0.58 8.16
N ALA A 238 28.91 0.62 8.10
CA ALA A 238 29.13 1.66 9.07
C ALA A 238 28.32 1.37 10.35
N PRO A 239 28.93 1.37 11.56
CA PRO A 239 28.21 1.07 12.80
C PRO A 239 27.00 1.99 13.05
N GLU A 240 27.09 3.26 12.65
CA GLU A 240 26.01 4.24 12.75
C GLU A 240 24.77 3.87 11.94
N CYS A 241 24.89 2.97 10.94
CA CYS A 241 23.71 2.42 10.27
C CYS A 241 22.82 1.61 11.20
N GLY A 242 23.32 1.19 12.37
CA GLY A 242 22.53 0.42 13.34
C GLY A 242 22.00 -0.89 12.76
N TYR A 243 22.67 -1.44 11.74
CA TYR A 243 22.23 -2.66 11.06
C TYR A 243 22.35 -3.85 12.02
N VAL A 244 21.27 -4.59 12.22
CA VAL A 244 21.25 -5.77 13.07
C VAL A 244 21.12 -7.03 12.22
N ALA A 245 22.23 -7.75 12.06
CA ALA A 245 22.26 -9.01 11.31
C ALA A 245 21.31 -10.05 11.93
N GLY A 246 20.56 -10.75 11.08
CA GLY A 246 19.53 -11.70 11.51
C GLY A 246 18.18 -11.06 11.81
N VAL A 247 18.10 -9.72 11.94
CA VAL A 247 16.85 -8.98 12.13
C VAL A 247 16.52 -8.16 10.89
N ASP A 248 17.41 -7.23 10.51
CA ASP A 248 17.22 -6.34 9.36
C ASP A 248 17.22 -7.06 8.01
N ASP A 249 17.82 -8.25 7.91
CA ASP A 249 17.88 -9.05 6.68
C ASP A 249 16.65 -9.93 6.44
N GLN A 250 15.73 -10.03 7.40
CA GLN A 250 14.54 -10.88 7.33
C GLN A 250 13.36 -10.45 8.24
N PRO A 251 13.09 -9.15 8.47
CA PRO A 251 12.12 -8.73 9.47
C PRO A 251 10.71 -9.20 9.12
N GLN A 252 10.29 -9.20 7.84
CA GLN A 252 8.99 -9.77 7.47
C GLN A 252 8.84 -11.23 7.91
N LEU A 253 9.88 -12.06 7.76
CA LEU A 253 9.81 -13.47 8.15
C LEU A 253 9.76 -13.62 9.67
N LEU A 254 10.48 -12.79 10.42
CA LEU A 254 10.44 -12.78 11.88
C LEU A 254 9.06 -12.37 12.39
N VAL A 255 8.55 -11.23 11.92
CA VAL A 255 7.21 -10.74 12.24
C VAL A 255 6.17 -11.79 11.85
N ALA A 256 6.24 -12.36 10.66
CA ALA A 256 5.31 -13.42 10.24
C ALA A 256 5.38 -14.66 11.13
N ASN A 257 6.56 -15.04 11.65
CA ASN A 257 6.68 -16.16 12.57
C ASN A 257 6.02 -15.87 13.92
N ALA A 258 6.23 -14.68 14.49
CA ALA A 258 5.54 -14.23 15.70
C ALA A 258 4.01 -14.14 15.47
N PHE A 259 3.60 -13.59 14.33
CA PHE A 259 2.21 -13.47 13.90
C PHE A 259 1.52 -14.84 13.80
N LYS A 260 2.15 -15.82 13.15
CA LYS A 260 1.66 -17.21 13.07
C LYS A 260 1.61 -17.89 14.44
N ALA A 261 2.63 -17.70 15.26
CA ALA A 261 2.67 -18.29 16.60
C ALA A 261 1.52 -17.74 17.47
N ARG A 262 1.31 -16.42 17.47
CA ARG A 262 0.19 -15.79 18.17
C ARG A 262 -1.15 -16.24 17.59
N ALA A 263 -1.32 -16.24 16.27
CA ALA A 263 -2.56 -16.67 15.61
C ALA A 263 -2.94 -18.12 15.96
N ALA A 264 -1.96 -19.02 16.06
CA ALA A 264 -2.21 -20.40 16.47
C ALA A 264 -2.70 -20.53 17.91
N LEU A 265 -2.41 -19.54 18.77
CA LEU A 265 -2.84 -19.50 20.17
C LEU A 265 -4.23 -18.87 20.33
N VAL A 266 -4.50 -17.76 19.62
CA VAL A 266 -5.68 -16.91 19.89
C VAL A 266 -6.74 -16.94 18.78
N ASP A 267 -6.45 -17.57 17.63
CA ASP A 267 -7.35 -17.71 16.48
C ASP A 267 -8.07 -16.40 16.09
N PRO A 268 -7.35 -15.37 15.58
CA PRO A 268 -7.97 -14.10 15.24
C PRO A 268 -9.09 -14.26 14.21
N GLN A 269 -10.10 -13.41 14.31
CA GLN A 269 -11.30 -13.49 13.48
C GLN A 269 -11.03 -12.89 12.09
N TYR A 270 -10.17 -11.87 12.01
CA TYR A 270 -9.73 -11.22 10.78
C TYR A 270 -8.50 -10.35 11.02
N ILE A 271 -7.92 -9.88 9.93
CA ILE A 271 -6.74 -9.04 9.90
C ILE A 271 -7.11 -7.67 9.32
N LEU A 272 -6.68 -6.60 9.98
CA LEU A 272 -6.65 -5.25 9.45
C LEU A 272 -5.28 -5.01 8.83
N ASN A 273 -5.25 -4.74 7.54
CA ASN A 273 -4.04 -4.51 6.78
C ASN A 273 -3.98 -3.05 6.33
N VAL A 274 -2.99 -2.29 6.79
CA VAL A 274 -2.94 -0.82 6.64
C VAL A 274 -2.14 -0.33 5.43
N GLY A 275 -1.81 -1.21 4.47
CA GLY A 275 -1.16 -0.83 3.22
C GLY A 275 0.36 -1.02 3.23
N ASP A 276 0.97 -0.62 2.12
CA ASP A 276 2.34 -0.98 1.73
C ASP A 276 2.52 -2.51 1.72
N ASN A 277 1.64 -3.12 0.94
CA ASN A 277 1.46 -4.56 0.82
C ASN A 277 2.55 -5.22 -0.02
N PHE A 278 3.21 -4.47 -0.91
CA PHE A 278 4.31 -4.95 -1.76
C PHE A 278 5.31 -3.83 -2.06
N TYR A 279 6.52 -3.94 -1.54
CA TYR A 279 7.62 -3.01 -1.77
C TYR A 279 8.40 -3.32 -3.05
N TRP A 280 9.09 -2.32 -3.62
CA TRP A 280 9.01 -0.89 -3.26
C TRP A 280 8.00 -0.13 -4.13
N GLY A 281 7.33 -0.77 -5.09
CA GLY A 281 6.41 -0.11 -6.02
C GLY A 281 5.12 -0.87 -6.27
N GLY A 282 4.69 -1.73 -5.36
CA GLY A 282 3.46 -2.51 -5.53
C GLY A 282 3.66 -3.69 -6.47
N ILE A 283 2.68 -3.93 -7.33
CA ILE A 283 2.73 -5.02 -8.31
C ILE A 283 3.54 -4.58 -9.53
N GLU A 284 4.47 -5.45 -9.94
CA GLU A 284 5.47 -5.17 -10.97
C GLU A 284 4.96 -5.32 -12.40
N LYS A 285 3.95 -4.53 -12.72
CA LYS A 285 3.42 -4.29 -14.06
C LYS A 285 2.73 -2.94 -14.14
N THR A 286 2.43 -2.47 -15.34
CA THR A 286 1.71 -1.23 -15.52
C THR A 286 0.24 -1.41 -15.16
N CYS A 287 -0.38 -0.40 -14.55
CA CYS A 287 -1.82 -0.36 -14.25
C CYS A 287 -2.68 -0.51 -15.51
N GLY A 288 -3.96 -0.89 -15.34
CA GLY A 288 -4.94 -0.96 -16.43
C GLY A 288 -5.26 -2.37 -16.89
N SER A 289 -4.98 -3.39 -16.07
CA SER A 289 -5.46 -4.74 -16.36
C SER A 289 -6.96 -4.84 -16.09
N PRO A 290 -7.70 -5.64 -16.88
CA PRO A 290 -9.10 -5.90 -16.58
C PRO A 290 -9.27 -6.53 -15.18
N MET A 291 -10.30 -6.10 -14.46
CA MET A 291 -10.54 -6.49 -13.06
C MET A 291 -10.90 -7.97 -12.86
N ASP A 292 -11.29 -8.68 -13.93
CA ASP A 292 -11.59 -10.10 -13.93
C ASP A 292 -10.38 -10.98 -14.31
N GLN A 293 -9.20 -10.37 -14.43
CA GLN A 293 -7.95 -11.06 -14.80
C GLN A 293 -6.84 -10.77 -13.79
N ILE A 294 -6.11 -11.82 -13.42
CA ILE A 294 -4.89 -11.72 -12.62
C ILE A 294 -3.68 -11.95 -13.52
N SER A 295 -2.75 -11.00 -13.49
CA SER A 295 -1.50 -11.08 -14.22
C SER A 295 -0.51 -12.06 -13.58
N TYR A 296 0.51 -12.48 -14.34
CA TYR A 296 1.61 -13.28 -13.82
C TYR A 296 2.37 -12.61 -12.65
N PRO A 297 2.85 -11.35 -12.76
CA PRO A 297 3.50 -10.66 -11.65
C PRO A 297 2.63 -10.61 -10.40
N THR A 298 1.33 -10.34 -10.55
CA THR A 298 0.39 -10.33 -9.43
C THR A 298 0.36 -11.67 -8.72
N LYS A 299 0.05 -12.76 -9.44
CA LYS A 299 -0.02 -14.09 -8.81
C LYS A 299 1.30 -14.45 -8.14
N HIS A 300 2.41 -14.22 -8.83
CA HIS A 300 3.74 -14.60 -8.37
C HIS A 300 4.12 -13.84 -7.09
N GLN A 301 3.96 -12.51 -7.07
CA GLN A 301 4.21 -11.70 -5.87
C GLN A 301 3.27 -12.06 -4.71
N PHE A 302 1.96 -12.23 -4.96
CA PHE A 302 1.02 -12.67 -3.92
C PHE A 302 1.41 -14.04 -3.36
N ASP A 303 1.85 -14.99 -4.19
CA ASP A 303 2.32 -16.30 -3.72
C ASP A 303 3.57 -16.20 -2.85
N GLN A 304 4.59 -15.45 -3.29
CA GLN A 304 5.88 -15.38 -2.62
C GLN A 304 5.84 -14.53 -1.34
N ILE A 305 5.10 -13.44 -1.35
CA ILE A 305 5.17 -12.41 -0.31
C ILE A 305 3.98 -12.48 0.66
N PHE A 306 2.83 -13.01 0.22
CA PHE A 306 1.61 -13.05 1.02
C PHE A 306 1.14 -14.48 1.36
N GLU A 307 0.77 -15.28 0.35
CA GLU A 307 0.18 -16.61 0.54
C GLU A 307 1.18 -17.62 1.13
N GLY A 308 2.44 -17.58 0.68
CA GLY A 308 3.50 -18.43 1.21
C GLY A 308 3.96 -18.03 2.63
N VAL A 309 3.76 -16.78 3.02
CA VAL A 309 4.25 -16.21 4.29
C VAL A 309 3.20 -16.30 5.40
N TYR A 310 1.97 -15.82 5.13
CA TYR A 310 0.89 -15.68 6.10
C TYR A 310 -0.15 -16.79 5.97
N GLN A 311 0.28 -18.01 6.26
CA GLN A 311 -0.57 -19.20 6.29
C GLN A 311 -0.39 -19.97 7.61
N GLY A 312 -1.30 -20.90 7.87
CA GLY A 312 -1.23 -21.80 9.03
C GLY A 312 -2.47 -21.72 9.92
N SER A 313 -2.38 -22.35 11.09
CA SER A 313 -3.45 -22.34 12.09
C SER A 313 -3.76 -20.91 12.51
N GLY A 314 -5.05 -20.57 12.59
CA GLY A 314 -5.50 -19.22 12.95
C GLY A 314 -5.39 -18.18 11.84
N LEU A 315 -4.77 -18.46 10.69
CA LEU A 315 -4.64 -17.51 9.57
C LEU A 315 -5.27 -18.00 8.27
N THR A 316 -5.29 -19.31 8.06
CA THR A 316 -5.88 -19.91 6.86
C THR A 316 -7.36 -19.51 6.78
N ASN A 317 -7.77 -18.97 5.63
CA ASN A 317 -9.13 -18.46 5.36
C ASN A 317 -9.60 -17.27 6.23
N LYS A 318 -8.75 -16.66 7.06
CA LYS A 318 -9.14 -15.43 7.78
C LYS A 318 -9.08 -14.24 6.84
N PRO A 319 -10.11 -13.39 6.77
CA PRO A 319 -10.13 -12.27 5.84
C PRO A 319 -9.12 -11.19 6.25
N TRP A 320 -8.45 -10.61 5.25
CA TRP A 320 -7.54 -9.49 5.34
C TRP A 320 -8.21 -8.27 4.73
N PHE A 321 -8.79 -7.42 5.58
CA PHE A 321 -9.38 -6.16 5.14
C PHE A 321 -8.25 -5.14 4.96
N SER A 322 -8.00 -4.77 3.71
CA SER A 322 -6.78 -4.06 3.31
C SER A 322 -7.08 -2.67 2.74
N VAL A 323 -6.08 -1.79 2.83
CA VAL A 323 -5.98 -0.54 2.06
C VAL A 323 -4.70 -0.54 1.22
N LEU A 324 -4.59 0.43 0.32
CA LEU A 324 -3.36 0.73 -0.42
C LEU A 324 -2.53 1.75 0.37
N GLY A 325 -1.23 1.53 0.43
CA GLY A 325 -0.23 2.54 0.81
C GLY A 325 0.42 3.20 -0.40
N ASN A 326 1.36 4.11 -0.16
CA ASN A 326 1.99 4.90 -1.22
C ASN A 326 2.87 4.00 -2.10
N HIS A 327 3.53 2.99 -1.52
CA HIS A 327 4.30 2.03 -2.31
C HIS A 327 3.40 1.14 -3.17
N ASP A 328 2.18 0.83 -2.73
CA ASP A 328 1.21 0.07 -3.52
C ASP A 328 0.75 0.79 -4.79
N TRP A 329 0.59 2.12 -4.70
CA TRP A 329 0.33 3.02 -5.84
C TRP A 329 1.54 3.18 -6.76
N GLY A 330 2.73 2.83 -6.27
CA GLY A 330 3.97 2.73 -7.03
C GLY A 330 5.16 3.50 -6.43
N GLY A 331 5.02 4.01 -5.21
CA GLY A 331 6.09 4.66 -4.44
C GLY A 331 6.41 6.04 -5.01
N PHE A 332 7.30 6.11 -5.99
CA PHE A 332 7.69 7.38 -6.63
C PHE A 332 7.11 7.60 -8.03
N LYS A 333 6.25 6.68 -8.47
CA LYS A 333 5.56 6.72 -9.75
C LYS A 333 4.15 6.15 -9.56
N PHE A 334 3.17 6.61 -10.34
CA PHE A 334 1.78 6.20 -10.13
C PHE A 334 1.33 5.10 -11.11
N ASP A 335 2.18 4.75 -12.09
CA ASP A 335 1.81 3.87 -13.20
C ASP A 335 2.04 2.37 -12.96
N ASN A 336 2.22 1.97 -11.71
CA ASN A 336 2.35 0.57 -11.29
C ASN A 336 1.01 -0.13 -11.03
N GLY A 337 1.02 -1.45 -10.86
CA GLY A 337 -0.17 -2.32 -10.93
C GLY A 337 -1.05 -2.33 -9.67
N TRP A 338 -1.34 -1.17 -9.07
CA TRP A 338 -2.19 -1.04 -7.87
C TRP A 338 -3.59 -1.65 -8.07
N ASP A 339 -4.14 -1.54 -9.28
CA ASP A 339 -5.42 -2.11 -9.71
C ASP A 339 -5.46 -3.63 -9.55
N GLN A 340 -4.32 -4.29 -9.68
CA GLN A 340 -4.23 -5.73 -9.56
C GLN A 340 -4.35 -6.21 -8.12
N GLN A 341 -3.91 -5.42 -7.13
CA GLN A 341 -4.16 -5.73 -5.73
C GLN A 341 -5.66 -5.66 -5.40
N ILE A 342 -6.39 -4.72 -6.01
CA ILE A 342 -7.85 -4.64 -5.90
C ILE A 342 -8.49 -5.85 -6.59
N SER A 343 -8.06 -6.19 -7.81
CA SER A 343 -8.58 -7.34 -8.57
C SER A 343 -8.39 -8.68 -7.84
N TYR A 344 -7.31 -8.80 -7.06
CA TYR A 344 -7.01 -9.99 -6.28
C TYR A 344 -8.06 -10.29 -5.21
N THR A 345 -8.89 -9.31 -4.84
CA THR A 345 -10.09 -9.50 -4.00
C THR A 345 -11.02 -10.58 -4.55
N TRP A 346 -11.14 -10.72 -5.88
CA TRP A 346 -11.96 -11.77 -6.47
C TRP A 346 -11.14 -13.01 -6.79
N ALA A 347 -9.81 -12.99 -6.80
CA ALA A 347 -9.00 -14.20 -6.96
C ALA A 347 -8.76 -14.96 -5.66
N SER A 348 -8.85 -14.28 -4.52
CA SER A 348 -8.60 -14.84 -3.19
C SER A 348 -9.89 -15.03 -2.40
N ASN A 349 -9.93 -16.07 -1.56
CA ASN A 349 -11.00 -16.24 -0.58
C ASN A 349 -10.80 -15.36 0.67
N ARG A 350 -9.57 -14.86 0.90
CA ARG A 350 -9.19 -14.16 2.14
C ARG A 350 -8.71 -12.73 1.94
N TRP A 351 -8.18 -12.35 0.77
CA TRP A 351 -7.85 -10.96 0.48
C TRP A 351 -9.13 -10.13 0.25
N VAL A 352 -9.24 -8.98 0.91
CA VAL A 352 -10.39 -8.07 0.77
C VAL A 352 -9.89 -6.63 0.61
N MET A 353 -9.97 -6.13 -0.62
CA MET A 353 -9.71 -4.73 -0.97
C MET A 353 -10.52 -4.37 -2.23
N PRO A 354 -11.85 -4.18 -2.12
CA PRO A 354 -12.73 -4.04 -3.29
C PRO A 354 -12.58 -2.71 -4.04
N ALA A 355 -11.95 -1.71 -3.43
CA ALA A 355 -11.69 -0.38 -3.97
C ALA A 355 -10.67 0.35 -3.06
N PRO A 356 -10.13 1.52 -3.45
CA PRO A 356 -9.22 2.30 -2.60
C PRO A 356 -9.84 2.72 -1.25
N TYR A 357 -11.17 2.91 -1.22
CA TYR A 357 -11.91 3.16 0.01
C TYR A 357 -13.28 2.48 -0.03
N TYR A 358 -13.69 1.96 1.12
CA TYR A 358 -14.92 1.17 1.27
C TYR A 358 -15.29 1.04 2.76
N LYS A 359 -16.51 0.58 3.02
CA LYS A 359 -16.98 0.25 4.37
C LYS A 359 -17.20 -1.26 4.49
N THR A 360 -16.98 -1.85 5.65
CA THR A 360 -17.59 -3.15 6.00
C THR A 360 -18.14 -3.10 7.43
N SER A 361 -19.00 -4.06 7.75
CA SER A 361 -19.51 -4.26 9.10
C SER A 361 -19.18 -5.68 9.56
N VAL A 362 -18.82 -5.82 10.83
CA VAL A 362 -18.61 -7.12 11.47
C VAL A 362 -19.57 -7.27 12.64
N VAL A 363 -20.36 -8.33 12.64
CA VAL A 363 -21.37 -8.61 13.67
C VAL A 363 -20.95 -9.82 14.49
N TYR A 364 -20.74 -9.64 15.80
CA TYR A 364 -20.50 -10.71 16.75
C TYR A 364 -21.85 -11.15 17.33
N ALA A 365 -22.51 -12.08 16.64
CA ALA A 365 -23.93 -12.37 16.83
C ALA A 365 -24.25 -12.85 18.27
N ASP A 366 -23.45 -13.79 18.78
CA ASP A 366 -23.70 -14.42 20.08
C ASP A 366 -23.23 -13.54 21.26
N LEU A 367 -22.37 -12.54 20.98
CA LEU A 367 -21.92 -11.54 21.96
C LEU A 367 -22.74 -10.24 21.91
N GLY A 368 -23.63 -10.10 20.92
CA GLY A 368 -24.59 -9.00 20.82
C GLY A 368 -23.94 -7.62 20.64
N PHE A 369 -22.89 -7.54 19.83
CA PHE A 369 -22.25 -6.29 19.43
C PHE A 369 -21.72 -6.33 17.99
N ASP A 370 -21.47 -5.16 17.42
CA ASP A 370 -21.00 -4.99 16.05
C ASP A 370 -19.96 -3.86 15.91
N VAL A 371 -19.22 -3.91 14.81
CA VAL A 371 -18.17 -2.95 14.47
C VAL A 371 -18.38 -2.46 13.04
N ASP A 372 -18.38 -1.15 12.86
CA ASP A 372 -18.27 -0.54 11.53
C ASP A 372 -16.81 -0.15 11.28
N TYR A 373 -16.26 -0.64 10.16
CA TYR A 373 -14.94 -0.27 9.67
C TYR A 373 -15.05 0.65 8.46
N PHE A 374 -14.25 1.71 8.46
CA PHE A 374 -14.13 2.66 7.36
C PHE A 374 -12.68 2.63 6.85
N PHE A 375 -12.48 2.07 5.66
CA PHE A 375 -11.18 1.98 5.01
C PHE A 375 -11.01 3.18 4.09
N LEU A 376 -9.94 3.95 4.29
CA LEU A 376 -9.66 5.19 3.57
C LEU A 376 -8.34 5.10 2.80
N ASP A 377 -8.29 5.78 1.66
CA ASP A 377 -7.08 6.06 0.91
C ASP A 377 -6.59 7.47 1.25
N SER A 378 -5.46 7.54 1.98
CA SER A 378 -4.82 8.78 2.41
C SER A 378 -3.61 9.16 1.56
N ASN A 379 -3.40 8.52 0.40
CA ASN A 379 -2.16 8.62 -0.37
C ASN A 379 -1.97 9.98 -1.07
N PHE A 380 -2.94 10.89 -0.98
CA PHE A 380 -2.77 12.27 -1.43
C PHE A 380 -1.58 12.99 -0.78
N ILE A 381 -1.13 12.52 0.39
CA ILE A 381 0.01 13.09 1.12
C ILE A 381 1.32 12.94 0.33
N ASP A 382 1.49 11.83 -0.41
CA ASP A 382 2.67 11.56 -1.26
C ASP A 382 2.41 11.85 -2.75
N ALA A 383 1.27 12.48 -3.08
CA ALA A 383 0.93 12.92 -4.44
C ALA A 383 1.24 14.41 -4.62
N MET A 384 2.52 14.78 -4.58
CA MET A 384 3.00 16.17 -4.61
C MET A 384 3.11 16.73 -6.03
N PRO A 385 3.23 18.06 -6.22
CA PRO A 385 3.50 18.65 -7.54
C PRO A 385 4.67 17.95 -8.25
N PRO A 386 4.62 17.72 -9.58
CA PRO A 386 5.54 16.79 -10.25
C PRO A 386 7.05 17.11 -10.15
N GLU A 387 7.41 18.34 -9.83
CA GLU A 387 8.81 18.77 -9.68
C GLU A 387 9.32 18.65 -8.24
N GLU A 388 8.45 18.35 -7.28
CA GLU A 388 8.76 18.25 -5.87
C GLU A 388 9.10 16.83 -5.48
N ASP A 389 10.07 16.71 -4.56
CA ASP A 389 10.57 15.48 -3.97
C ASP A 389 10.53 14.26 -4.90
N PRO A 390 11.32 14.27 -5.97
CA PRO A 390 11.15 13.31 -7.04
C PRO A 390 11.43 11.87 -6.61
N ASN A 391 11.98 11.62 -5.41
CA ASN A 391 12.33 10.28 -4.94
C ASN A 391 11.24 9.63 -4.04
N HIS A 392 10.22 10.38 -3.60
CA HIS A 392 9.09 9.88 -2.79
C HIS A 392 7.72 10.27 -3.37
N ASN A 393 7.70 11.27 -4.25
CA ASN A 393 6.48 11.73 -4.89
C ASN A 393 5.99 10.75 -5.96
N MET A 394 4.83 10.11 -5.74
CA MET A 394 4.18 9.24 -6.73
C MET A 394 3.91 9.93 -8.07
N CYS A 395 3.75 11.25 -8.06
CA CYS A 395 3.49 12.08 -9.24
C CYS A 395 4.75 12.72 -9.83
N SER A 396 5.95 12.27 -9.43
CA SER A 396 7.25 12.80 -9.88
C SER A 396 7.44 12.74 -11.40
N ARG A 397 7.77 13.87 -12.03
CA ARG A 397 8.13 13.92 -13.47
C ARG A 397 9.45 13.22 -13.76
N LYS A 398 10.35 13.12 -12.77
CA LYS A 398 11.65 12.45 -12.91
C LYS A 398 11.47 10.95 -13.16
N ASN A 399 10.50 10.34 -12.51
CA ASN A 399 10.34 8.87 -12.50
C ASN A 399 9.17 8.35 -13.32
N ASN A 400 8.15 9.17 -13.54
CA ASN A 400 7.07 8.83 -14.47
C ASN A 400 7.49 9.16 -15.90
N LYS A 401 7.24 8.25 -16.84
CA LYS A 401 7.38 8.54 -18.27
C LYS A 401 6.41 9.66 -18.65
N PRO A 402 6.73 10.54 -19.63
CA PRO A 402 5.78 11.54 -20.12
C PRO A 402 4.45 10.95 -20.62
N SER A 403 4.45 9.68 -21.02
CA SER A 403 3.26 8.93 -21.47
C SER A 403 2.62 8.08 -20.37
N ALA A 404 3.06 8.19 -19.11
CA ALA A 404 2.50 7.42 -18.00
C ALA A 404 1.01 7.75 -17.81
N SER A 405 0.18 6.72 -17.69
CA SER A 405 -1.27 6.87 -17.53
C SER A 405 -1.88 5.60 -16.93
N CYS A 406 -2.80 5.79 -15.99
CA CYS A 406 -3.67 4.75 -15.42
C CYS A 406 -5.15 4.97 -15.75
N ALA A 407 -5.46 5.78 -16.77
CA ALA A 407 -6.83 6.06 -17.17
C ALA A 407 -7.66 4.79 -17.44
N ALA A 408 -7.02 3.72 -17.93
CA ALA A 408 -7.66 2.43 -18.18
C ALA A 408 -8.20 1.74 -16.90
N ALA A 409 -7.68 2.12 -15.72
CA ALA A 409 -8.13 1.65 -14.40
C ALA A 409 -8.92 2.73 -13.63
N ASP A 410 -9.33 3.83 -14.29
CA ASP A 410 -9.87 5.05 -13.67
C ASP A 410 -8.88 5.79 -12.72
N GLY A 411 -7.58 5.51 -12.87
CA GLY A 411 -6.49 6.19 -12.16
C GLY A 411 -6.10 7.54 -12.78
N PRO A 412 -4.97 8.14 -12.33
CA PRO A 412 -4.43 9.35 -12.93
C PRO A 412 -4.19 9.22 -14.44
N GLU A 413 -4.65 10.20 -15.21
CA GLU A 413 -4.53 10.16 -16.69
C GLU A 413 -3.15 10.60 -17.20
N SER A 414 -2.42 11.38 -16.41
CA SER A 414 -1.08 11.89 -16.73
C SER A 414 -0.33 12.32 -15.47
N VAL A 415 0.98 12.55 -15.61
CA VAL A 415 1.84 13.11 -14.55
C VAL A 415 1.29 14.43 -14.01
N ASP A 416 0.87 15.34 -14.90
CA ASP A 416 0.37 16.67 -14.51
C ASP A 416 -1.00 16.60 -13.81
N ALA A 417 -1.81 15.59 -14.12
CA ALA A 417 -3.11 15.38 -13.49
C ALA A 417 -3.04 14.61 -12.16
N CYS A 418 -1.94 13.90 -11.90
CA CYS A 418 -1.78 12.98 -10.77
C CYS A 418 -2.05 13.62 -9.39
N PRO A 419 -1.47 14.78 -9.03
CA PRO A 419 -1.72 15.39 -7.72
C PRO A 419 -3.19 15.76 -7.52
N GLY A 420 -3.80 16.34 -8.57
CA GLY A 420 -5.21 16.74 -8.54
C GLY A 420 -6.16 15.55 -8.46
N TRP A 421 -5.79 14.41 -9.05
CA TRP A 421 -6.56 13.18 -8.97
C TRP A 421 -6.60 12.63 -7.54
N PHE A 422 -5.44 12.49 -6.88
CA PHE A 422 -5.39 12.02 -5.48
C PHE A 422 -6.04 12.99 -4.51
N ALA A 423 -5.85 14.30 -4.69
CA ALA A 423 -6.53 15.31 -3.90
C ALA A 423 -8.06 15.23 -4.04
N SER A 424 -8.55 14.95 -5.25
CA SER A 424 -9.99 14.76 -5.51
C SER A 424 -10.52 13.49 -4.85
N LEU A 425 -9.76 12.38 -4.92
CA LEU A 425 -10.10 11.13 -4.26
C LEU A 425 -10.22 11.33 -2.74
N TRP A 426 -9.28 12.04 -2.11
CA TRP A 426 -9.35 12.37 -0.68
C TRP A 426 -10.53 13.29 -0.34
N ALA A 427 -10.76 14.32 -1.16
CA ALA A 427 -11.87 15.26 -0.98
C ALA A 427 -13.25 14.58 -1.09
N GLU A 428 -13.40 13.53 -1.92
CA GLU A 428 -14.61 12.72 -2.03
C GLU A 428 -14.86 11.84 -0.79
N GLN A 429 -13.79 11.26 -0.24
CA GLN A 429 -13.86 10.35 0.91
C GLN A 429 -14.28 11.03 2.21
N LYS A 430 -13.80 12.27 2.46
CA LYS A 430 -14.10 13.02 3.68
C LYS A 430 -15.60 13.16 3.98
N PRO A 431 -16.45 13.69 3.08
CA PRO A 431 -17.89 13.75 3.32
C PRO A 431 -18.55 12.37 3.37
N TRP A 432 -18.06 11.40 2.58
CA TRP A 432 -18.57 10.02 2.58
C TRP A 432 -18.45 9.36 3.97
N VAL A 433 -17.26 9.37 4.57
CA VAL A 433 -17.06 8.78 5.91
C VAL A 433 -17.74 9.60 7.00
N THR A 434 -17.72 10.94 6.90
CA THR A 434 -18.42 11.84 7.84
C THR A 434 -19.91 11.50 7.91
N GLN A 435 -20.55 11.30 6.75
CA GLN A 435 -21.97 10.96 6.67
C GLN A 435 -22.25 9.58 7.28
N LEU A 436 -21.52 8.54 6.85
CA LEU A 436 -21.78 7.17 7.27
C LEU A 436 -21.49 6.97 8.77
N MET A 437 -20.44 7.60 9.30
CA MET A 437 -20.09 7.56 10.71
C MET A 437 -21.17 8.26 11.56
N GLY A 438 -21.67 9.43 11.13
CA GLY A 438 -22.77 10.11 11.82
C GLY A 438 -24.08 9.31 11.83
N GLN A 439 -24.28 8.41 10.86
CA GLN A 439 -25.46 7.54 10.76
C GLN A 439 -25.29 6.22 11.53
N SER A 440 -24.05 5.75 11.74
CA SER A 440 -23.76 4.45 12.33
C SER A 440 -24.35 4.28 13.74
N LYS A 441 -24.95 3.11 13.96
CA LYS A 441 -25.44 2.66 15.26
C LYS A 441 -24.61 1.52 15.86
N ALA A 442 -23.52 1.14 15.19
CA ALA A 442 -22.66 0.03 15.60
C ALA A 442 -22.13 0.23 17.01
N ASN A 443 -21.71 -0.82 17.71
CA ASN A 443 -21.07 -0.64 19.02
C ASN A 443 -19.75 0.13 18.91
N TRP A 444 -18.93 -0.20 17.91
CA TRP A 444 -17.63 0.40 17.63
C TRP A 444 -17.56 0.98 16.23
N GLN A 445 -16.78 2.05 16.06
CA GLN A 445 -16.47 2.64 14.76
C GLN A 445 -14.97 2.84 14.63
N ILE A 446 -14.36 2.18 13.66
CA ILE A 446 -12.90 2.13 13.49
C ILE A 446 -12.54 2.63 12.09
N VAL A 447 -11.57 3.53 12.01
CA VAL A 447 -10.98 3.97 10.73
C VAL A 447 -9.67 3.25 10.51
N VAL A 448 -9.46 2.77 9.29
CA VAL A 448 -8.24 2.10 8.83
C VAL A 448 -7.74 2.85 7.59
N THR A 449 -6.49 3.28 7.60
CA THR A 449 -5.88 4.08 6.51
C THR A 449 -4.37 3.87 6.53
N HIS A 450 -3.65 4.28 5.49
CA HIS A 450 -2.20 4.06 5.45
C HIS A 450 -1.39 5.11 6.23
N PHE A 451 -1.55 6.40 5.89
CA PHE A 451 -0.70 7.44 6.45
C PHE A 451 -0.85 7.57 7.97
N PRO A 452 0.25 7.88 8.67
CA PRO A 452 0.39 7.56 10.08
C PRO A 452 -0.37 8.54 10.97
N CYS A 453 -0.53 8.16 12.23
CA CYS A 453 -0.93 9.08 13.29
C CYS A 453 -0.13 10.40 13.20
N GLY A 454 -0.84 11.52 13.36
CA GLY A 454 -0.24 12.86 13.27
C GLY A 454 -0.61 13.64 12.00
N HIS A 455 -1.05 12.96 10.94
CA HIS A 455 -1.58 13.58 9.72
C HIS A 455 -3.08 13.79 9.82
N GLU A 456 -3.59 14.85 9.18
CA GLU A 456 -5.05 15.12 9.08
C GLU A 456 -5.77 15.12 10.46
N GLN A 457 -5.06 15.52 11.53
CA GLN A 457 -5.56 15.37 12.90
C GLN A 457 -6.89 16.09 13.14
N ASP A 458 -7.08 17.28 12.57
CA ASP A 458 -8.34 18.03 12.70
C ASP A 458 -9.51 17.28 12.05
N PHE A 459 -9.28 16.61 10.93
CA PHE A 459 -10.27 15.78 10.28
C PHE A 459 -10.62 14.56 11.14
N TYR A 460 -9.63 13.81 11.62
CA TYR A 460 -9.87 12.65 12.49
C TYR A 460 -10.48 13.05 13.85
N LYS A 461 -10.14 14.22 14.39
CA LYS A 461 -10.80 14.82 15.55
C LYS A 461 -12.28 15.08 15.29
N SER A 462 -12.63 15.53 14.08
CA SER A 462 -14.04 15.71 13.70
C SER A 462 -14.80 14.38 13.67
N LEU A 463 -14.19 13.31 13.15
CA LEU A 463 -14.75 11.96 13.14
C LEU A 463 -14.90 11.38 14.55
N ARG A 464 -13.93 11.63 15.43
CA ARG A 464 -14.07 11.33 16.87
C ARG A 464 -15.33 11.97 17.46
N GLY A 465 -15.68 13.19 17.05
CA GLY A 465 -16.90 13.89 17.45
C GLY A 465 -18.19 13.21 17.00
N LEU A 466 -18.13 12.44 15.91
CA LEU A 466 -19.24 11.66 15.36
C LEU A 466 -19.32 10.22 15.90
N GLY A 467 -18.20 9.73 16.45
CA GLY A 467 -18.17 8.45 17.17
C GLY A 467 -17.04 7.52 16.78
N MET A 468 -16.01 7.97 16.05
CA MET A 468 -14.79 7.18 15.81
C MET A 468 -14.11 6.84 17.13
N ASP A 469 -13.86 5.56 17.38
CA ASP A 469 -13.32 5.06 18.63
C ASP A 469 -11.83 4.70 18.54
N LEU A 470 -11.36 4.31 17.36
CA LEU A 470 -9.98 3.92 17.09
C LEU A 470 -9.59 4.32 15.65
N LEU A 471 -8.33 4.73 15.48
CA LEU A 471 -7.67 4.94 14.20
C LEU A 471 -6.49 3.97 14.06
N VAL A 472 -6.41 3.22 12.96
CA VAL A 472 -5.36 2.23 12.70
C VAL A 472 -4.63 2.61 11.41
N THR A 473 -3.31 2.78 11.49
CA THR A 473 -2.44 3.36 10.45
C THR A 473 -1.12 2.61 10.30
N GLY A 474 -0.31 2.90 9.27
CA GLY A 474 1.02 2.32 8.99
C GLY A 474 2.00 3.40 8.53
N HIS A 475 2.71 3.17 7.42
CA HIS A 475 3.59 4.11 6.70
C HIS A 475 4.92 4.45 7.38
N ARG A 476 4.91 4.88 8.65
CA ARG A 476 6.16 4.98 9.40
C ARG A 476 6.58 3.58 9.77
N HIS A 477 7.82 3.21 9.46
CA HIS A 477 8.32 1.84 9.52
C HIS A 477 8.69 1.43 10.96
N ASP A 478 7.78 1.66 11.89
CA ASP A 478 7.88 1.31 13.30
C ASP A 478 6.48 1.03 13.91
N GLN A 479 6.43 0.76 15.21
CA GLN A 479 5.20 0.49 15.96
C GLN A 479 4.97 1.62 16.96
N GLU A 480 3.83 2.30 16.87
CA GLU A 480 3.50 3.40 17.77
C GLU A 480 2.06 3.37 18.29
N LEU A 481 1.93 3.36 19.61
CA LEU A 481 0.64 3.53 20.27
C LEU A 481 0.43 4.96 20.79
N TRP A 482 -0.43 5.71 20.11
CA TRP A 482 -0.76 7.10 20.46
C TRP A 482 -1.99 7.15 21.34
N LEU A 483 -1.81 7.60 22.58
CA LEU A 483 -2.87 7.70 23.56
C LEU A 483 -3.67 9.01 23.42
N PRO A 484 -4.97 9.02 23.75
CA PRO A 484 -5.83 10.20 23.57
C PRO A 484 -5.48 11.39 24.49
N ASP A 485 -4.74 11.13 25.57
CA ASP A 485 -4.28 12.10 26.57
C ASP A 485 -2.83 12.56 26.34
N ASP A 486 -2.13 12.02 25.34
CA ASP A 486 -0.82 12.51 24.90
C ASP A 486 -0.97 13.77 24.04
N HIS A 487 -1.36 14.87 24.68
CA HIS A 487 -1.63 16.15 24.03
C HIS A 487 -0.39 16.83 23.44
N ALA A 488 0.81 16.29 23.65
CA ALA A 488 2.03 16.84 23.05
C ALA A 488 2.15 16.49 21.56
N LYS A 489 1.64 15.32 21.16
CA LYS A 489 1.66 14.87 19.75
C LYS A 489 0.27 14.52 19.19
N ASN A 490 -0.65 14.04 20.04
CA ASN A 490 -1.99 13.62 19.63
C ASN A 490 -3.06 14.68 19.95
N HIS A 491 -3.43 15.46 18.93
CA HIS A 491 -4.47 16.48 19.01
C HIS A 491 -5.86 15.99 18.61
N MET A 492 -5.97 14.71 18.20
CA MET A 492 -7.23 14.08 17.80
C MET A 492 -8.10 13.70 19.01
N GLY A 493 -7.46 13.36 20.14
CA GLY A 493 -8.12 12.90 21.36
C GLY A 493 -8.70 11.47 21.25
N VAL A 494 -8.24 10.70 20.28
CA VAL A 494 -8.61 9.29 20.02
C VAL A 494 -7.35 8.45 20.08
N THR A 495 -7.45 7.20 20.53
CA THR A 495 -6.34 6.25 20.42
C THR A 495 -6.03 6.01 18.95
N CYS A 496 -4.74 6.04 18.59
CA CYS A 496 -4.26 5.81 17.23
C CYS A 496 -3.10 4.83 17.24
N ILE A 497 -3.09 3.90 16.29
CA ILE A 497 -2.06 2.87 16.12
C ILE A 497 -1.28 3.18 14.84
N VAL A 498 0.04 3.15 14.89
CA VAL A 498 0.94 3.02 13.72
C VAL A 498 1.51 1.61 13.75
N THR A 499 1.20 0.78 12.74
CA THR A 499 1.66 -0.60 12.61
C THR A 499 2.51 -0.83 11.36
N GLY A 500 3.46 0.08 11.09
CA GLY A 500 4.32 0.01 9.92
C GLY A 500 5.62 -0.79 10.10
N GLY A 501 5.77 -1.47 11.23
CA GLY A 501 6.89 -2.38 11.47
C GLY A 501 6.72 -3.79 10.86
N GLY A 502 5.93 -3.98 9.81
CA GLY A 502 5.67 -5.32 9.26
C GLY A 502 6.87 -6.00 8.59
N GLY A 503 7.89 -5.22 8.22
CA GLY A 503 9.20 -5.71 7.82
C GLY A 503 9.41 -5.93 6.31
N GLY A 504 8.57 -5.34 5.45
CA GLY A 504 8.81 -5.32 4.01
C GLY A 504 9.95 -4.36 3.61
N ILE A 505 10.21 -3.39 4.47
CA ILE A 505 11.25 -2.37 4.40
C ILE A 505 11.96 -2.28 5.75
N THR A 506 13.18 -1.74 5.77
CA THR A 506 13.93 -1.53 7.01
C THR A 506 13.27 -0.46 7.89
N SER A 507 13.29 -0.68 9.20
CA SER A 507 12.69 0.22 10.20
C SER A 507 13.34 1.61 10.28
N GLU A 508 12.59 2.57 10.81
CA GLU A 508 13.02 3.98 10.95
C GLU A 508 14.37 4.16 11.66
N ALA A 509 14.58 3.36 12.71
CA ALA A 509 15.79 3.34 13.52
C ALA A 509 16.34 1.90 13.64
N THR A 510 17.45 1.74 14.37
CA THR A 510 18.01 0.42 14.70
C THR A 510 16.97 -0.44 15.42
N PRO A 511 16.76 -1.72 15.04
CA PRO A 511 15.87 -2.62 15.76
C PRO A 511 16.52 -3.21 17.02
N ASN A 512 17.71 -2.74 17.42
CA ASN A 512 18.36 -3.15 18.66
C ASN A 512 17.58 -2.63 19.88
N PRO A 513 16.99 -3.51 20.72
CA PRO A 513 16.20 -3.07 21.88
C PRO A 513 17.05 -2.43 22.99
N GLU A 514 18.38 -2.49 22.90
CA GLU A 514 19.29 -1.77 23.81
C GLU A 514 19.55 -0.31 23.38
N GLU A 515 19.14 0.08 22.16
CA GLU A 515 19.43 1.37 21.53
C GLU A 515 18.15 2.08 21.05
N THR A 516 17.26 2.43 22.00
CA THR A 516 15.93 2.96 21.68
C THR A 516 15.82 4.49 21.69
N GLU A 517 16.95 5.22 21.75
CA GLU A 517 16.95 6.69 21.86
C GLU A 517 16.21 7.36 20.69
N ASP A 518 16.34 6.79 19.49
CA ASP A 518 15.77 7.31 18.26
C ASP A 518 14.42 6.66 17.86
N TRP A 519 13.86 5.77 18.68
CA TRP A 519 12.56 5.14 18.36
C TRP A 519 11.41 6.15 18.53
N TYR A 520 10.47 6.20 17.57
CA TYR A 520 9.27 7.05 17.74
C TYR A 520 8.28 6.44 18.71
N GLY A 521 7.99 5.15 18.56
CA GLY A 521 7.12 4.38 19.44
C GLY A 521 7.84 3.31 20.26
N GLU A 522 7.12 2.23 20.55
CA GLU A 522 7.56 1.18 21.47
C GLU A 522 8.35 0.05 20.80
N ALA A 523 8.30 -0.08 19.47
CA ALA A 523 8.99 -1.14 18.74
C ALA A 523 9.35 -0.68 17.32
N GLN A 524 10.30 -1.37 16.68
CA GLN A 524 10.66 -1.14 15.28
C GLN A 524 9.98 -2.15 14.33
N TYR A 525 9.99 -3.44 14.65
CA TYR A 525 9.30 -4.45 13.86
C TYR A 525 8.28 -5.19 14.71
N GLY A 526 7.08 -5.45 14.16
CA GLY A 526 6.01 -6.05 14.94
C GLY A 526 4.63 -5.98 14.28
N PHE A 527 3.61 -6.19 15.10
CA PHE A 527 2.19 -6.07 14.75
C PHE A 527 1.38 -5.88 16.04
N TYR A 528 0.07 -5.64 15.92
CA TYR A 528 -0.82 -5.56 17.09
C TYR A 528 -1.84 -6.69 17.14
N ASP A 529 -2.14 -7.16 18.36
CA ASP A 529 -3.29 -8.01 18.69
C ASP A 529 -4.32 -7.16 19.45
N LEU A 530 -5.56 -7.15 18.96
CA LEU A 530 -6.68 -6.43 19.54
C LEU A 530 -7.72 -7.42 20.04
N THR A 531 -7.85 -7.54 21.35
CA THR A 531 -8.93 -8.29 21.99
C THR A 531 -10.15 -7.41 22.15
N ILE A 532 -11.26 -7.75 21.49
CA ILE A 532 -12.46 -6.91 21.40
C ILE A 532 -13.67 -7.52 22.12
N SER A 533 -14.40 -6.67 22.84
CA SER A 533 -15.69 -6.95 23.43
C SER A 533 -16.70 -5.85 23.10
N LYS A 534 -17.93 -5.96 23.62
CA LYS A 534 -18.95 -4.92 23.49
C LYS A 534 -18.58 -3.57 24.13
N SER A 535 -17.68 -3.58 25.10
CA SER A 535 -17.36 -2.41 25.94
C SER A 535 -15.90 -1.98 25.88
N GLU A 536 -14.98 -2.88 25.56
CA GLU A 536 -13.55 -2.59 25.58
C GLU A 536 -12.81 -3.24 24.40
N ILE A 537 -11.72 -2.59 23.97
CA ILE A 537 -10.69 -3.15 23.09
C ILE A 537 -9.37 -3.10 23.86
N LEU A 538 -8.79 -4.25 24.18
CA LEU A 538 -7.42 -4.35 24.67
C LEU A 538 -6.48 -4.45 23.45
N ILE A 539 -5.50 -3.55 23.39
CA ILE A 539 -4.49 -3.47 22.34
C ILE A 539 -3.17 -3.94 22.94
N GLU A 540 -2.52 -4.90 22.30
CA GLU A 540 -1.19 -5.40 22.65
C GLU A 540 -0.25 -5.20 21.45
N SER A 541 0.84 -4.46 21.67
CA SER A 541 1.94 -4.30 20.70
C SER A 541 2.89 -5.48 20.82
N ILE A 542 3.07 -6.23 19.73
CA ILE A 542 3.84 -7.47 19.69
C ILE A 542 5.06 -7.28 18.79
N ASN A 543 6.24 -7.51 19.36
CA ASN A 543 7.52 -7.39 18.66
C ASN A 543 7.77 -8.56 17.69
N TYR A 544 8.78 -8.44 16.82
CA TYR A 544 9.15 -9.47 15.85
C TYR A 544 9.56 -10.82 16.46
N ASP A 545 9.92 -10.85 17.74
CA ASP A 545 10.24 -12.06 18.52
C ASP A 545 9.04 -12.61 19.32
N GLY A 546 7.89 -11.95 19.25
CA GLY A 546 6.65 -12.36 19.91
C GLY A 546 6.46 -11.79 21.32
N GLU A 547 7.38 -10.96 21.82
CA GLU A 547 7.21 -10.29 23.10
C GLU A 547 6.14 -9.19 23.03
N VAL A 548 5.29 -9.11 24.06
CA VAL A 548 4.33 -8.01 24.22
C VAL A 548 5.05 -6.84 24.88
N LEU A 549 5.20 -5.72 24.17
CA LEU A 549 5.97 -4.56 24.62
C LEU A 549 5.11 -3.50 25.30
N LEU A 550 3.87 -3.33 24.83
CA LEU A 550 2.96 -2.32 25.34
C LEU A 550 1.51 -2.80 25.28
N THR A 551 0.73 -2.44 26.29
CA THR A 551 -0.70 -2.76 26.36
C THR A 551 -1.52 -1.51 26.66
N HIS A 552 -2.67 -1.34 26.01
CA HIS A 552 -3.61 -0.28 26.31
C HIS A 552 -5.06 -0.74 26.11
N THR A 553 -5.96 -0.28 26.97
CA THR A 553 -7.39 -0.58 26.83
C THR A 553 -8.16 0.65 26.41
N VAL A 554 -8.83 0.56 25.26
CA VAL A 554 -9.81 1.55 24.80
C VAL A 554 -11.17 1.16 25.34
N THR A 555 -11.74 1.99 26.22
CA THR A 555 -13.12 1.81 26.68
C THR A 555 -14.09 2.53 25.76
N ARG A 556 -15.20 1.88 25.43
CA ARG A 556 -16.24 2.43 24.58
C ARG A 556 -16.79 3.73 25.18
N ARG A 557 -16.84 4.77 24.36
CA ARG A 557 -17.37 6.06 24.80
C ARG A 557 -18.90 6.01 24.85
N GLY A 558 -19.48 6.51 25.94
CA GLY A 558 -20.92 6.72 26.04
C GLY A 558 -21.38 7.69 24.96
N ARG A 559 -22.22 7.21 24.02
CA ARG A 559 -22.73 8.08 22.94
C ARG A 559 -23.66 9.12 23.56
N ARG A 560 -23.27 10.40 23.51
CA ARG A 560 -24.20 11.48 23.81
C ARG A 560 -25.28 11.43 22.73
N ASN A 561 -26.52 11.11 23.14
CA ASN A 561 -27.68 11.25 22.28
C ASN A 561 -27.83 12.75 21.92
N LEU A 562 -27.26 13.16 20.79
CA LEU A 562 -27.49 14.48 20.20
C LEU A 562 -28.97 14.73 19.85
N HIS A 563 -29.83 13.71 19.97
CA HIS A 563 -31.28 13.81 19.76
C HIS A 563 -32.10 14.32 20.95
N LEU A 564 -31.51 14.60 22.12
CA LEU A 564 -32.26 15.21 23.24
C LEU A 564 -32.14 16.74 23.35
N ALA A 565 -31.45 17.41 22.43
CA ALA A 565 -31.31 18.88 22.44
C ALA A 565 -32.33 19.63 21.56
N SER A 566 -33.38 18.97 21.05
CA SER A 566 -34.41 19.58 20.19
C SER A 566 -35.84 19.52 20.74
N SER A 567 -36.01 19.43 22.06
CA SER A 567 -37.31 19.66 22.71
C SER A 567 -37.33 20.98 23.48
N LEU A 568 -37.23 22.09 22.75
CA LEU A 568 -37.70 23.40 23.22
C LEU A 568 -38.98 23.73 22.43
N PRO A 569 -40.11 24.05 23.10
CA PRO A 569 -41.35 24.32 22.40
C PRO A 569 -41.22 25.58 21.54
N LEU A 570 -41.64 25.48 20.27
CA LEU A 570 -41.79 26.63 19.37
C LEU A 570 -42.69 27.68 20.07
N LEU A 571 -42.08 28.76 20.56
CA LEU A 571 -42.81 29.98 20.85
C LEU A 571 -43.14 30.65 19.52
N VAL A 572 -44.41 30.57 19.13
CA VAL A 572 -45.00 31.41 18.08
C VAL A 572 -44.85 32.86 18.49
N ARG A 573 -43.92 33.60 17.87
CA ARG A 573 -43.92 35.07 17.89
C ARG A 573 -44.66 35.57 16.66
N LYS A 574 -45.80 36.23 16.92
CA LYS A 574 -46.58 36.99 15.94
C LYS A 574 -45.74 38.14 15.35
N ASN A 575 -45.89 38.29 14.04
CA ASN A 575 -45.76 39.46 13.15
C ASN A 575 -44.93 40.67 13.63
N VAL A 576 -43.86 40.94 12.88
CA VAL A 576 -43.50 42.31 12.49
C VAL A 576 -43.13 42.28 11.00
N ASP A 577 -43.93 42.97 10.19
CA ASP A 577 -43.71 43.18 8.75
C ASP A 577 -42.53 44.11 8.49
N VAL A 578 -41.64 43.73 7.57
CA VAL A 578 -40.82 44.68 6.79
C VAL A 578 -40.68 44.15 5.36
N HIS A 579 -41.16 44.94 4.41
CA HIS A 579 -41.15 44.67 2.96
C HIS A 579 -39.76 44.65 2.34
N TRP A 580 -39.55 43.71 1.40
CA TRP A 580 -38.64 43.88 0.26
C TRP A 580 -39.29 43.35 -1.02
N ILE A 581 -39.41 44.24 -2.01
CA ILE A 581 -39.98 43.99 -3.33
C ILE A 581 -38.92 43.30 -4.20
N ALA A 582 -39.21 42.10 -4.68
CA ALA A 582 -38.47 41.45 -5.77
C ALA A 582 -39.07 41.86 -7.12
N ARG A 583 -38.22 42.22 -8.09
CA ARG A 583 -38.59 42.26 -9.52
C ARG A 583 -37.82 41.19 -10.30
N PRO A 584 -38.47 40.44 -11.20
CA PRO A 584 -37.86 39.34 -11.94
C PRO A 584 -37.17 39.80 -13.24
N ALA A 585 -36.17 39.04 -13.69
CA ALA A 585 -35.56 39.19 -15.01
C ALA A 585 -36.40 38.49 -16.09
N GLN A 586 -36.64 39.19 -17.21
CA GLN A 586 -37.16 38.65 -18.47
C GLN A 586 -36.11 38.85 -19.56
N CYS A 587 -35.94 37.86 -20.44
CA CYS A 587 -35.20 37.98 -21.70
C CYS A 587 -36.16 38.04 -22.89
N SER A 588 -35.85 38.86 -23.90
CA SER A 588 -35.98 38.53 -25.34
C SER A 588 -35.46 39.66 -26.27
N ARG A 589 -34.62 39.27 -27.25
CA ARG A 589 -34.40 39.74 -28.67
C ARG A 589 -34.40 41.26 -28.98
N ASP A 590 -33.41 41.87 -29.63
CA ASP A 590 -32.80 41.61 -30.96
C ASP A 590 -31.46 42.36 -31.15
N ALA A 591 -30.69 41.91 -32.16
CA ALA A 591 -29.51 42.53 -32.85
C ALA A 591 -28.08 42.40 -32.25
N GLN A 592 -27.21 41.70 -33.00
CA GLN A 592 -25.73 41.62 -32.92
C GLN A 592 -25.04 42.86 -33.56
N PRO A 593 -23.69 43.04 -33.54
CA PRO A 593 -22.61 42.49 -32.67
C PRO A 593 -21.57 43.54 -32.18
N LYS A 594 -20.73 43.16 -31.20
CA LYS A 594 -19.24 43.34 -31.07
C LYS A 594 -18.71 43.78 -29.68
N SER A 595 -17.61 43.11 -29.32
CA SER A 595 -16.44 43.51 -28.50
C SER A 595 -16.57 43.77 -26.98
N SER A 596 -15.87 42.90 -26.23
CA SER A 596 -14.97 43.14 -25.08
C SER A 596 -15.32 44.14 -23.98
N CYS A 597 -15.24 43.69 -22.72
CA CYS A 597 -14.66 44.49 -21.63
C CYS A 597 -13.98 43.56 -20.61
N ILE A 598 -12.65 43.68 -20.53
CA ILE A 598 -11.77 43.19 -19.45
C ILE A 598 -11.60 44.36 -18.47
N VAL A 599 -11.63 44.12 -17.15
CA VAL A 599 -10.86 44.91 -16.16
C VAL A 599 -10.43 44.00 -14.99
N MET A 600 -9.14 44.05 -14.66
CA MET A 600 -8.47 43.37 -13.53
C MET A 600 -8.71 44.08 -12.18
N PRO A 601 -8.52 43.42 -11.02
CA PRO A 601 -8.70 44.03 -9.71
C PRO A 601 -7.41 44.66 -9.13
N GLU A 602 -7.54 45.86 -8.59
CA GLU A 602 -6.57 46.51 -7.69
C GLU A 602 -6.80 46.14 -6.21
N ARG A 603 -5.70 46.09 -5.44
CA ARG A 603 -5.64 45.98 -3.98
C ARG A 603 -5.94 47.30 -3.29
N LEU A 604 -6.60 47.24 -2.11
CA LEU A 604 -6.56 48.15 -0.94
C LEU A 604 -7.36 47.43 0.16
N GLY A 605 -7.07 47.39 1.46
CA GLY A 605 -6.16 48.06 2.37
C GLY A 605 -6.77 47.81 3.77
N ALA A 606 -5.95 47.43 4.76
CA ALA A 606 -6.41 47.05 6.10
C ALA A 606 -6.90 48.24 6.95
N MET A 607 -7.91 48.01 7.80
CA MET A 607 -8.23 48.88 8.94
C MET A 607 -8.61 48.04 10.16
N ALA A 608 -7.90 48.29 11.26
CA ALA A 608 -8.09 47.69 12.57
C ALA A 608 -9.24 48.36 13.34
N ILE A 609 -9.97 47.59 14.13
CA ILE A 609 -10.89 48.10 15.16
C ILE A 609 -10.51 47.45 16.50
N ALA A 610 -10.10 48.30 17.45
CA ALA A 610 -9.94 47.94 18.85
C ALA A 610 -11.30 48.06 19.56
N ALA A 611 -11.64 47.06 20.39
CA ALA A 611 -12.73 47.15 21.35
C ALA A 611 -12.21 46.71 22.72
N ALA A 612 -12.15 47.66 23.66
CA ALA A 612 -11.88 47.43 25.06
C ALA A 612 -13.17 46.96 25.76
N GLY A 613 -13.05 45.93 26.59
CA GLY A 613 -14.10 45.47 27.50
C GLY A 613 -13.48 44.99 28.80
N ALA A 614 -13.52 45.85 29.82
CA ALA A 614 -13.12 45.53 31.18
C ALA A 614 -14.30 44.89 31.92
N TYR A 615 -14.09 43.75 32.59
CA TYR A 615 -14.87 43.34 33.75
C TYR A 615 -13.95 42.70 34.80
N ALA A 616 -14.16 43.16 36.03
CA ALA A 616 -13.38 42.89 37.22
C ALA A 616 -13.50 41.45 37.72
N VAL A 617 -12.41 40.94 38.29
CA VAL A 617 -12.38 39.75 39.14
C VAL A 617 -11.99 40.21 40.54
N THR A 618 -12.85 39.97 41.51
CA THR A 618 -12.51 40.03 42.94
C THR A 618 -12.96 38.75 43.64
N SER A 619 -12.25 38.49 44.75
CA SER A 619 -12.43 37.47 45.78
C SER A 619 -11.89 36.08 45.46
N GLY A 620 -10.70 35.83 46.00
CA GLY A 620 -10.11 34.52 46.12
C GLY A 620 -10.74 33.66 47.22
N PHE A 621 -10.36 32.39 47.19
CA PHE A 621 -10.36 31.52 48.35
C PHE A 621 -9.03 30.78 48.39
N VAL A 622 -8.36 30.93 49.53
CA VAL A 622 -7.22 30.14 50.00
C VAL A 622 -7.80 28.87 50.59
N VAL A 623 -7.36 27.69 50.13
CA VAL A 623 -7.33 26.48 50.97
C VAL A 623 -6.06 25.69 50.66
N SER A 624 -5.41 25.35 51.76
CA SER A 624 -4.13 24.69 52.01
C SER A 624 -4.04 23.24 51.54
N GLN A 625 -2.80 22.85 51.17
CA GLN A 625 -2.32 21.46 51.18
C GLN A 625 -2.51 20.79 52.55
N PRO A 626 -2.53 19.45 52.56
CA PRO A 626 -1.60 18.73 53.43
C PRO A 626 -0.74 17.72 52.66
N ALA A 627 0.45 17.53 53.22
CA ALA A 627 1.48 16.61 52.78
C ALA A 627 1.21 15.15 53.20
N ALA A 628 1.89 14.25 52.47
CA ALA A 628 2.41 12.94 52.86
C ALA A 628 1.43 11.78 53.15
N GLN A 629 1.56 10.71 52.37
CA GLN A 629 2.12 9.42 52.86
C GLN A 629 2.27 8.40 51.73
N GLN A 630 3.50 7.91 51.53
CA GLN A 630 3.75 6.61 50.91
C GLN A 630 3.24 5.48 51.82
N PRO A 631 3.03 4.28 51.25
CA PRO A 631 3.85 3.17 51.70
C PRO A 631 4.42 2.33 50.55
N SER A 632 5.71 2.08 50.67
CA SER A 632 6.42 0.94 50.12
C SER A 632 5.94 -0.37 50.76
N GLU A 633 5.62 -1.38 49.97
CA GLU A 633 5.83 -2.78 50.37
C GLU A 633 6.46 -3.58 49.23
N VAL A 634 7.73 -3.92 49.48
CA VAL A 634 8.53 -4.93 48.80
C VAL A 634 8.01 -6.30 49.23
N ARG A 635 7.69 -7.18 48.28
CA ARG A 635 7.48 -8.61 48.55
C ARG A 635 8.52 -9.45 47.83
N LEU A 636 9.60 -9.74 48.56
CA LEU A 636 10.52 -10.83 48.27
C LEU A 636 9.83 -12.18 48.55
N ARG A 637 9.86 -13.09 47.58
CA ARG A 637 9.90 -14.54 47.87
C ARG A 637 10.93 -15.19 46.95
N GLY A 638 11.89 -15.85 47.61
CA GLY A 638 13.00 -16.53 46.99
C GLY A 638 12.66 -17.91 46.43
N ALA A 639 13.51 -18.26 45.46
CA ALA A 639 13.93 -19.54 44.93
C ALA A 639 13.66 -20.83 45.75
N GLN A 640 13.42 -21.93 45.03
CA GLN A 640 14.35 -23.08 44.98
C GLN A 640 14.02 -24.12 43.88
N ALA A 641 14.95 -24.23 42.92
CA ALA A 641 15.66 -25.41 42.40
C ALA A 641 14.92 -26.74 42.09
N GLN A 642 15.05 -27.27 40.86
CA GLN A 642 16.15 -28.15 40.38
C GLN A 642 15.85 -28.64 38.93
N PRO A 643 16.88 -28.85 38.09
CA PRO A 643 16.75 -29.39 36.73
C PRO A 643 17.03 -30.90 36.67
N ASN A 644 16.55 -31.57 35.63
CA ASN A 644 17.00 -32.92 35.28
C ASN A 644 17.49 -32.99 33.82
N SER A 645 18.68 -33.55 33.72
CA SER A 645 19.56 -33.77 32.57
C SER A 645 19.25 -35.06 31.81
N SER A 646 19.64 -35.11 30.52
CA SER A 646 20.50 -36.15 29.89
C SER A 646 20.61 -35.86 28.38
N ALA A 647 21.79 -35.47 27.87
CA ALA A 647 22.90 -36.31 27.35
C ALA A 647 22.65 -36.80 25.90
N GLY A 648 23.56 -36.71 24.93
CA GLY A 648 24.94 -36.22 24.92
C GLY A 648 25.65 -36.52 23.57
N PHE A 649 26.94 -36.18 23.55
CA PHE A 649 28.05 -36.62 22.66
C PHE A 649 28.45 -35.80 21.42
N SER A 650 29.51 -35.00 21.63
CA SER A 650 30.91 -35.29 21.21
C SER A 650 31.54 -34.51 20.04
N SER A 651 32.18 -33.39 20.41
CA SER A 651 33.61 -33.01 20.23
C SER A 651 34.49 -33.58 19.10
N THR A 652 35.26 -32.69 18.46
CA THR A 652 36.75 -32.68 18.31
C THR A 652 37.17 -31.24 17.90
N MET A 653 37.79 -30.36 18.71
CA MET A 653 39.14 -30.21 19.31
C MET A 653 40.31 -29.73 18.41
N LEU A 654 40.90 -28.59 18.85
CA LEU A 654 42.29 -28.08 18.78
C LEU A 654 42.82 -27.49 17.43
N ASN A 655 43.62 -26.40 17.36
CA ASN A 655 44.53 -25.81 18.36
C ASN A 655 45.13 -24.43 17.96
N LEU A 656 45.63 -23.72 18.99
CA LEU A 656 46.82 -22.82 19.08
C LEU A 656 46.82 -21.33 18.66
N ALA A 657 46.65 -20.48 19.69
CA ALA A 657 47.61 -19.52 20.27
C ALA A 657 48.25 -18.38 19.44
N GLY A 658 48.15 -17.17 19.98
CA GLY A 658 49.03 -16.03 19.72
C GLY A 658 48.68 -14.83 20.61
N ALA A 659 49.36 -14.71 21.76
CA ALA A 659 49.27 -13.56 22.66
C ALA A 659 50.12 -12.39 22.16
N GLY A 660 49.64 -11.16 22.35
CA GLY A 660 50.40 -9.93 22.11
C GLY A 660 49.72 -8.71 22.73
N THR A 661 50.22 -8.28 23.89
CA THR A 661 49.81 -7.09 24.63
C THR A 661 50.46 -5.80 24.12
N VAL A 662 49.86 -4.66 24.52
CA VAL A 662 50.39 -3.29 24.72
C VAL A 662 50.10 -2.27 23.61
N ALA A 663 49.20 -1.31 23.87
CA ALA A 663 49.55 0.09 24.19
C ALA A 663 48.30 0.98 24.22
N ALA A 664 48.07 1.65 25.36
CA ALA A 664 47.11 2.73 25.52
C ALA A 664 47.67 4.03 24.91
N GLY A 665 46.83 4.79 24.20
CA GLY A 665 47.13 6.12 23.70
C GLY A 665 45.92 7.03 23.85
N LEU A 666 45.89 7.82 24.91
CA LEU A 666 45.03 8.99 25.06
C LEU A 666 45.40 10.04 24.01
N ALA A 667 44.41 10.54 23.26
CA ALA A 667 44.53 11.77 22.50
C ALA A 667 43.30 12.67 22.74
N VAL A 668 43.51 13.70 23.55
CA VAL A 668 42.64 14.87 23.69
C VAL A 668 42.89 15.79 22.51
N SER A 669 41.84 16.24 21.81
CA SER A 669 41.94 17.36 20.87
C SER A 669 40.70 18.25 20.93
N GLN A 670 40.88 19.42 21.54
CA GLN A 670 39.97 20.57 21.50
C GLN A 670 39.65 21.01 20.06
N ARG A 671 38.40 21.39 19.78
CA ARG A 671 38.10 22.33 18.69
C ARG A 671 37.14 23.42 19.11
N LYS A 672 37.47 24.60 18.58
CA LYS A 672 37.10 25.95 18.96
C LYS A 672 35.66 26.31 18.54
N ARG A 673 34.99 27.07 19.40
CA ARG A 673 33.84 27.91 19.06
C ARG A 673 34.32 29.11 18.25
N THR A 674 33.66 29.38 17.11
CA THR A 674 33.68 30.67 16.44
C THR A 674 32.27 31.14 16.21
N ALA A 675 31.94 32.27 16.83
CA ALA A 675 30.72 33.03 16.65
C ALA A 675 30.75 33.78 15.32
N LEU A 676 29.63 33.80 14.59
CA LEU A 676 29.40 34.74 13.50
C LEU A 676 28.05 35.43 13.67
N ARG A 677 28.07 36.71 13.27
CA ARG A 677 27.13 37.79 13.54
C ARG A 677 25.77 37.60 12.89
N ALA A 678 24.76 38.13 13.59
CA ALA A 678 23.43 38.42 13.07
C ALA A 678 23.44 39.60 12.08
N GLU A 679 22.78 39.42 10.94
CA GLU A 679 22.24 40.51 10.13
C GLU A 679 20.71 40.39 10.07
N LYS A 680 20.04 41.55 10.21
CA LYS A 680 18.59 41.70 10.15
C LYS A 680 18.15 41.74 8.69
N PHE A 681 17.18 40.92 8.30
CA PHE A 681 16.23 41.24 7.24
C PHE A 681 14.81 40.88 7.68
N ALA A 682 13.89 41.80 7.38
CA ALA A 682 12.52 41.81 7.85
C ALA A 682 11.55 41.17 6.85
N GLY A 683 10.57 40.42 7.38
CA GLY A 683 9.19 40.42 6.90
C GLY A 683 8.80 39.40 5.83
N GLY A 684 8.29 38.25 6.28
CA GLY A 684 7.50 37.33 5.45
C GLY A 684 6.85 36.25 6.32
N LEU A 685 5.56 36.40 6.63
CA LEU A 685 4.73 35.36 7.23
C LEU A 685 4.69 34.14 6.30
N VAL A 686 5.25 33.01 6.75
CA VAL A 686 5.02 31.69 6.14
C VAL A 686 4.81 30.69 7.27
N GLY A 687 3.74 29.91 7.15
CA GLY A 687 3.22 29.01 8.17
C GLY A 687 4.20 27.91 8.57
N SER A 688 3.97 27.37 9.76
CA SER A 688 4.64 26.19 10.30
C SER A 688 4.45 25.00 9.36
N ALA A 689 5.48 24.69 8.58
CA ALA A 689 5.62 23.42 7.89
C ALA A 689 6.09 22.37 8.91
N GLY A 690 5.14 21.68 9.53
CA GLY A 690 5.36 20.42 10.23
C GLY A 690 4.94 19.27 9.33
N GLY A 691 5.67 19.08 8.23
CA GLY A 691 5.58 17.89 7.40
C GLY A 691 6.96 17.23 7.44
N PHE A 692 7.07 16.13 8.19
CA PHE A 692 8.27 15.31 8.20
C PHE A 692 8.29 14.54 6.88
N GLY A 693 8.87 15.16 5.84
CA GLY A 693 9.14 14.49 4.58
C GLY A 693 10.32 13.55 4.74
N GLU A 694 10.15 12.32 4.27
CA GLU A 694 11.16 11.29 4.19
C GLU A 694 12.02 11.57 2.94
N TYR A 695 13.35 11.69 3.04
CA TYR A 695 14.21 12.03 1.88
C TYR A 695 15.43 11.10 1.73
N GLN A 696 15.43 10.18 0.76
CA GLN A 696 16.40 9.96 -0.34
C GLN A 696 16.38 8.51 -0.83
N PHE A 697 15.96 8.31 -2.09
CA PHE A 697 16.13 7.05 -2.84
C PHE A 697 16.76 7.34 -4.22
N ASP A 698 17.84 6.65 -4.57
CA ASP A 698 18.45 6.63 -5.92
C ASP A 698 18.67 5.16 -6.34
N PRO A 699 17.66 4.51 -6.93
CA PRO A 699 17.74 3.10 -7.32
C PRO A 699 18.65 2.83 -8.52
N ILE A 700 19.15 3.86 -9.21
CA ILE A 700 19.78 3.68 -10.53
C ILE A 700 21.24 4.18 -10.55
N GLY A 701 21.73 4.79 -9.48
CA GLY A 701 23.08 5.37 -9.46
C GLY A 701 23.22 6.53 -10.45
N LEU A 702 22.15 7.33 -10.61
CA LEU A 702 22.08 8.46 -11.54
C LEU A 702 21.74 9.75 -10.79
N ALA A 703 22.60 10.17 -9.85
CA ALA A 703 22.83 11.58 -9.58
C ALA A 703 24.07 11.76 -8.68
N GLU A 704 25.20 12.00 -9.31
CA GLU A 704 26.18 12.92 -8.75
C GLU A 704 25.54 14.33 -8.63
N HIS A 705 25.88 15.02 -7.54
CA HIS A 705 26.12 16.47 -7.45
C HIS A 705 25.01 17.47 -6.98
N TYR A 706 25.31 18.04 -5.79
CA TYR A 706 25.13 19.45 -5.31
C TYR A 706 23.79 19.88 -4.64
N PRO A 707 23.76 21.02 -3.91
CA PRO A 707 24.09 21.16 -2.49
C PRO A 707 22.90 21.66 -1.64
N THR A 708 23.04 21.52 -0.32
CA THR A 708 22.14 22.02 0.73
C THR A 708 21.79 23.51 0.63
N LEU A 709 20.52 23.85 0.88
CA LEU A 709 20.10 25.09 1.53
C LEU A 709 19.07 24.79 2.63
#